data_AF-A0A5C6NUI7-F1
#
_entry.id   AF-A0A5C6NUI7-F1
#
_cell.length_a   1.000
_cell.length_b   1.000
_cell.length_c   1.000
_cell.angle_alpha   90.00
_cell.angle_beta   90.00
_cell.angle_gamma   90.00
#
_symmetry.space_group_name_H-M   'P 1'
#
loop_
_entity.id
_entity.type
_entity.pdbx_description
1 polymer ?
#
loop_
_entity_poly.entity_id
_entity_poly.type
_entity_poly.pdbx_seq_one_letter_code
_entity_poly.pdbx_strand_id
1 'polypeptide(L)'
;MGNAAAGGLEQETAENSAGTTSGMGDPAQFFQKKQPAPPKLPMPPEEELEERFNLVLSSMNLPPDKLKLLSQYDNEKKWELVCDQERFQVKSPPSTYLTKIKSFYQDQGGVPRRLKKRIQEATQVLKDLEISLRTNHIGWAQEFLDEKNNGLDVLVEYLSHAQSDASFEVESVENGGTISDRAKSPDRSVEDLTKSSSSSHSSYGMSRAARALTVRLSSTLGNKIYKKSSSSQRDDVHVCIMCLRAIMNYQSGFNLVMSHPRCVNEITLSLYSRNPRTKALVLELLAAVCLVRGGHDIILSAFDNFKEVSKEKNRFEKLMEYFINDDSNIDFMVACMQFINIVVHSVENMNFRVHLQYEFTHLGLDTYLQNLKETESEKLHVQIQAYMDNVLDVGALLEDAENKGGMLDHVDDLQDHNIQLNARLEEIQKQAAERISELETQLMQATKETELLKESLRESCSQVAGLQQRERERELDREREKDRERLSASTPQDSSELEQKIQELQDKGLIRLRHSASGGLDIEVVPVTVVEYVQLPASTTQAGPPDFEPKDPSVSLPTSTPPPPPPPPPPPPPCIPGSSRSPALGSDVCDSVPPPPPAVGGILPPPPPPPPPPPPAVGGIPPPPPPPPPSGAGPPPPPPPPGLGPPPIGGIPPAPGAPNTPSGLKIKKPIQTKFKMPLLNWQTLKPTQVKDTVFNELDDEQVLGELNMDVFEELFKTRAQGNTADLTKIKKASKKAPSKTSLIDQNKSKNLAITLRKGGMTPSAICTAIETYDQQSLSIEFLELLEHFIPSDFELKLLVNYEKDGRPLEELTNEDQFMLSFGKIPRLRQRINTLTFMGNFPDIVKRLQPQLNSIIAASMSIKSSSKLKKILEIILAFGNYMNSSKKGAVYGFRLQSLDLLLETKSTDRSQTLLHFITTIIQDKYKDLENFHTELHFVDKAALVSLDGLLQDIRSLERGMEMAKKEFLVQDDNTVLKDFIKTNSEILETLTKDSKTAQEAYGSAVEYFGENPKTTQPAMFFPIFGRFVKAYKTVQQELEQKKKMESQSQEGTQPSSSPNKAGGQKGPAMPKMPQMDLIAELKKRQVKPQVREGKDGALEDIITDLRNTPYRRTDGRRPAQRQDT
;
A
#
# COMPACT_ATOMS: atom_id res chain seq x y z
N MET A 1 -2.97 4.04 -33.05
CA MET A 1 -4.36 3.77 -33.51
C MET A 1 -4.85 2.50 -32.85
N GLY A 2 -6.16 2.25 -32.79
CA GLY A 2 -6.68 0.92 -32.43
C GLY A 2 -6.87 0.08 -33.70
N ASN A 3 -6.15 -1.03 -33.81
CA ASN A 3 -6.35 -2.06 -34.84
C ASN A 3 -6.05 -3.42 -34.22
N ALA A 4 -7.08 -4.27 -34.09
CA ALA A 4 -6.95 -5.63 -33.57
C ALA A 4 -8.02 -6.53 -34.20
N ALA A 5 -7.62 -7.39 -35.14
CA ALA A 5 -8.47 -8.45 -35.70
C ALA A 5 -7.62 -9.55 -36.34
N ALA A 6 -7.91 -10.81 -35.99
CA ALA A 6 -7.56 -12.08 -36.68
C ALA A 6 -6.12 -12.21 -37.24
N GLY A 7 -5.19 -12.96 -36.63
CA GLY A 7 -5.34 -14.33 -36.10
C GLY A 7 -4.52 -15.32 -36.94
N GLY A 8 -4.30 -16.55 -36.44
CA GLY A 8 -3.63 -17.63 -37.17
C GLY A 8 -2.45 -18.23 -36.41
N LEU A 9 -2.41 -19.57 -36.31
CA LEU A 9 -1.29 -20.30 -35.68
C LEU A 9 -0.04 -20.22 -36.56
N GLU A 10 1.12 -20.15 -35.93
CA GLU A 10 2.38 -20.55 -36.57
C GLU A 10 2.43 -22.07 -36.67
N GLN A 11 2.68 -22.58 -37.88
CA GLN A 11 3.09 -23.96 -38.11
C GLN A 11 4.14 -23.97 -39.22
N GLU A 12 5.37 -24.35 -38.89
CA GLU A 12 6.47 -24.42 -39.85
C GLU A 12 6.23 -25.46 -40.94
N THR A 13 6.63 -25.17 -42.17
CA THR A 13 7.06 -26.20 -43.13
C THR A 13 7.96 -25.59 -44.22
N ALA A 14 8.73 -26.43 -44.89
CA ALA A 14 9.93 -26.02 -45.61
C ALA A 14 9.76 -25.84 -47.13
N GLU A 15 10.64 -24.99 -47.68
CA GLU A 15 11.34 -25.10 -48.97
C GLU A 15 10.62 -25.28 -50.35
N ASN A 16 11.26 -24.59 -51.32
CA ASN A 16 11.57 -25.03 -52.70
C ASN A 16 10.67 -24.67 -53.93
N SER A 17 11.40 -24.09 -54.91
CA SER A 17 11.31 -24.26 -56.37
C SER A 17 10.13 -23.74 -57.21
N ALA A 18 10.43 -22.61 -57.87
CA ALA A 18 9.98 -22.09 -59.19
C ALA A 18 9.36 -23.03 -60.25
N GLY A 19 8.51 -22.46 -61.15
CA GLY A 19 8.25 -23.06 -62.49
C GLY A 19 7.04 -22.59 -63.33
N THR A 20 7.13 -21.42 -64.00
CA THR A 20 6.59 -21.11 -65.37
C THR A 20 5.19 -21.56 -65.89
N THR A 21 4.35 -20.56 -66.24
CA THR A 21 3.50 -20.41 -67.49
C THR A 21 2.40 -21.43 -67.88
N SER A 22 1.27 -21.10 -68.56
CA SER A 22 0.56 -19.83 -68.87
C SER A 22 -0.76 -20.08 -69.66
N GLY A 23 -1.82 -19.27 -69.47
CA GLY A 23 -3.01 -19.18 -70.36
C GLY A 23 -4.32 -18.83 -69.63
N MET A 24 -4.90 -17.63 -69.81
CA MET A 24 -5.94 -17.21 -70.79
C MET A 24 -7.38 -17.65 -70.42
N GLY A 25 -8.37 -16.79 -70.14
CA GLY A 25 -8.37 -15.32 -69.95
C GLY A 25 -9.77 -14.68 -69.79
N ASP A 26 -9.81 -13.40 -69.35
CA ASP A 26 -10.94 -12.43 -69.31
C ASP A 26 -12.20 -12.74 -68.44
N PRO A 27 -13.08 -11.76 -68.07
CA PRO A 27 -13.27 -10.42 -68.65
C PRO A 27 -13.15 -9.17 -67.72
N ALA A 28 -12.58 -8.10 -68.29
CA ALA A 28 -12.98 -6.68 -68.20
C ALA A 28 -13.51 -6.05 -66.87
N GLN A 29 -12.71 -5.13 -66.29
CA GLN A 29 -13.19 -3.97 -65.52
C GLN A 29 -12.39 -2.69 -65.85
N PHE A 30 -12.95 -1.52 -65.54
CA PHE A 30 -12.41 -0.21 -65.94
C PHE A 30 -11.12 0.17 -65.19
N PHE A 31 -10.05 0.45 -65.93
CA PHE A 31 -8.83 1.05 -65.40
C PHE A 31 -9.01 2.55 -65.14
N GLN A 32 -9.00 2.97 -63.87
CA GLN A 32 -8.29 4.21 -63.53
C GLN A 32 -6.82 3.87 -63.30
N LYS A 33 -5.91 4.72 -63.81
CA LYS A 33 -4.46 4.45 -63.75
C LYS A 33 -4.00 4.34 -62.30
N LYS A 34 -3.54 3.16 -61.91
CA LYS A 34 -2.68 2.99 -60.73
C LYS A 34 -1.45 3.88 -60.95
N GLN A 35 -1.30 4.94 -60.15
CA GLN A 35 -0.06 5.71 -60.16
C GLN A 35 1.11 4.75 -59.83
N PRO A 36 2.31 4.96 -60.41
CA PRO A 36 3.47 4.19 -59.98
C PRO A 36 3.68 4.41 -58.48
N ALA A 37 4.15 3.38 -57.77
CA ALA A 37 4.65 3.60 -56.42
C ALA A 37 5.75 4.68 -56.50
N PRO A 38 5.65 5.79 -55.75
CA PRO A 38 6.71 6.78 -55.74
C PRO A 38 8.01 6.11 -55.25
N PRO A 39 9.18 6.59 -55.69
CA PRO A 39 10.44 6.00 -55.26
C PRO A 39 10.49 5.93 -53.74
N LYS A 40 11.02 4.84 -53.17
CA LYS A 40 11.45 4.83 -51.77
C LYS A 40 12.43 5.98 -51.62
N LEU A 41 12.03 7.03 -50.92
CA LEU A 41 12.95 8.08 -50.51
C LEU A 41 14.02 7.41 -49.63
N PRO A 42 15.32 7.64 -49.88
CA PRO A 42 16.36 7.09 -49.03
C PRO A 42 16.12 7.57 -47.60
N MET A 43 16.23 6.67 -46.63
CA MET A 43 16.09 7.02 -45.23
C MET A 43 17.14 8.10 -44.89
N PRO A 44 16.73 9.26 -44.34
CA PRO A 44 17.65 10.33 -44.02
C PRO A 44 18.59 9.92 -42.87
N PRO A 45 19.65 10.72 -42.60
CA PRO A 45 20.50 10.49 -41.42
C PRO A 45 19.68 10.38 -40.14
N GLU A 46 20.15 9.57 -39.19
CA GLU A 46 19.42 9.24 -37.95
C GLU A 46 18.96 10.47 -37.17
N GLU A 47 19.79 11.53 -37.15
CA GLU A 47 19.49 12.83 -36.54
C GLU A 47 18.30 13.55 -37.23
N GLU A 48 18.27 13.62 -38.56
CA GLU A 48 17.17 14.22 -39.32
C GLU A 48 15.89 13.36 -39.24
N LEU A 49 16.04 12.03 -39.22
CA LEU A 49 14.92 11.11 -39.03
C LEU A 49 14.25 11.32 -37.66
N GLU A 50 15.06 11.47 -36.60
CA GLU A 50 14.58 11.72 -35.24
C GLU A 50 13.88 13.10 -35.14
N GLU A 51 14.42 14.16 -35.76
CA GLU A 51 13.76 15.47 -35.84
C GLU A 51 12.39 15.39 -36.53
N ARG A 52 12.33 14.78 -37.73
CA ARG A 52 11.05 14.61 -38.47
C ARG A 52 10.07 13.75 -37.68
N PHE A 53 10.52 12.67 -37.05
CA PHE A 53 9.67 11.79 -36.26
C PHE A 53 9.10 12.50 -35.02
N ASN A 54 9.91 13.29 -34.32
CA ASN A 54 9.43 14.11 -33.19
C ASN A 54 8.43 15.21 -33.62
N LEU A 55 8.58 15.79 -34.82
CA LEU A 55 7.60 16.70 -35.39
C LEU A 55 6.27 15.99 -35.71
N VAL A 56 6.32 14.76 -36.22
CA VAL A 56 5.12 13.94 -36.41
C VAL A 56 4.45 13.62 -35.07
N LEU A 57 5.21 13.18 -34.07
CA LEU A 57 4.68 12.89 -32.74
C LEU A 57 4.04 14.10 -32.06
N SER A 58 4.62 15.31 -32.14
CA SER A 58 4.01 16.51 -31.59
C SER A 58 2.74 16.95 -32.33
N SER A 59 2.61 16.58 -33.61
CA SER A 59 1.37 16.80 -34.39
C SER A 59 0.22 15.85 -34.00
N MET A 60 0.49 14.79 -33.24
CA MET A 60 -0.46 13.78 -32.80
C MET A 60 -0.80 13.94 -31.30
N ASN A 61 -2.06 14.21 -30.98
CA ASN A 61 -2.55 14.36 -29.59
C ASN A 61 -2.55 13.00 -28.85
N LEU A 62 -1.38 12.57 -28.37
CA LEU A 62 -1.14 11.24 -27.78
C LEU A 62 -0.72 11.33 -26.30
N PRO A 63 -1.26 10.47 -25.41
CA PRO A 63 -0.76 10.31 -24.06
C PRO A 63 0.75 10.00 -23.98
N PRO A 64 1.45 10.47 -22.93
CA PRO A 64 2.91 10.36 -22.81
C PRO A 64 3.43 8.92 -22.88
N ASP A 65 2.66 7.93 -22.42
CA ASP A 65 3.09 6.53 -22.47
C ASP A 65 2.94 5.91 -23.88
N LYS A 66 2.04 6.45 -24.72
CA LYS A 66 1.95 6.10 -26.15
C LYS A 66 3.07 6.80 -26.95
N LEU A 67 3.45 8.02 -26.57
CA LEU A 67 4.63 8.71 -27.11
C LEU A 67 5.93 7.93 -26.80
N LYS A 68 6.15 7.51 -25.54
CA LYS A 68 7.28 6.65 -25.14
C LYS A 68 7.32 5.31 -25.89
N LEU A 69 6.17 4.73 -26.22
CA LEU A 69 6.11 3.46 -26.96
C LEU A 69 6.51 3.66 -28.43
N LEU A 70 6.11 4.79 -29.04
CA LEU A 70 6.48 5.14 -30.41
C LEU A 70 7.95 5.58 -30.52
N SER A 71 8.51 6.27 -29.53
CA SER A 71 9.94 6.63 -29.53
C SER A 71 10.88 5.42 -29.42
N GLN A 72 10.38 4.27 -28.97
CA GLN A 72 11.10 2.99 -28.94
C GLN A 72 11.06 2.22 -30.28
N TYR A 73 10.43 2.75 -31.33
CA TYR A 73 10.39 2.09 -32.64
C TYR A 73 11.76 2.12 -33.33
N ASP A 74 12.04 1.05 -34.07
CA ASP A 74 13.16 0.95 -35.00
C ASP A 74 13.04 1.98 -36.14
N ASN A 75 14.20 2.46 -36.61
CA ASN A 75 14.30 3.58 -37.55
C ASN A 75 13.52 3.35 -38.85
N GLU A 76 13.42 2.10 -39.33
CA GLU A 76 12.61 1.74 -40.50
C GLU A 76 11.10 2.06 -40.28
N LYS A 77 10.57 1.78 -39.08
CA LYS A 77 9.18 2.12 -38.69
C LYS A 77 8.99 3.59 -38.36
N LYS A 78 10.01 4.26 -37.78
CA LYS A 78 10.00 5.73 -37.63
C LYS A 78 9.86 6.40 -39.00
N TRP A 79 10.62 5.93 -39.99
CA TRP A 79 10.60 6.45 -41.36
C TRP A 79 9.29 6.13 -42.10
N GLU A 80 8.71 4.95 -41.89
CA GLU A 80 7.38 4.60 -42.41
C GLU A 80 6.30 5.54 -41.86
N LEU A 81 6.30 5.83 -40.54
CA LEU A 81 5.32 6.74 -39.93
C LEU A 81 5.50 8.20 -40.40
N VAL A 82 6.74 8.66 -40.59
CA VAL A 82 7.02 9.98 -41.20
C VAL A 82 6.53 10.02 -42.65
N CYS A 83 6.81 8.99 -43.45
CA CYS A 83 6.33 8.88 -44.82
C CYS A 83 4.79 8.91 -44.91
N ASP A 84 4.09 8.23 -44.00
CA ASP A 84 2.62 8.22 -44.00
C ASP A 84 2.01 9.55 -43.53
N GLN A 85 2.64 10.25 -42.59
CA GLN A 85 2.19 11.60 -42.21
C GLN A 85 2.49 12.64 -43.31
N GLU A 86 3.64 12.57 -44.00
CA GLU A 86 3.93 13.42 -45.17
C GLU A 86 2.98 13.14 -46.36
N ARG A 87 2.40 11.93 -46.43
CA ARG A 87 1.34 11.57 -47.40
C ARG A 87 -0.06 12.03 -46.98
N PHE A 88 -0.28 12.41 -45.72
CA PHE A 88 -1.62 12.73 -45.20
C PHE A 88 -2.08 14.12 -45.64
N GLN A 89 -2.93 14.18 -46.67
CA GLN A 89 -3.57 15.42 -47.12
C GLN A 89 -4.92 15.63 -46.42
N VAL A 90 -5.05 16.79 -45.74
CA VAL A 90 -6.31 17.25 -45.13
C VAL A 90 -7.37 17.46 -46.22
N LYS A 91 -8.52 16.77 -46.10
CA LYS A 91 -9.58 16.77 -47.12
C LYS A 91 -10.30 18.11 -47.31
N SER A 92 -10.38 18.94 -46.27
CA SER A 92 -11.00 20.28 -46.29
C SER A 92 -10.59 21.09 -45.07
N PRO A 93 -10.45 22.43 -45.17
CA PRO A 93 -10.14 23.30 -44.03
C PRO A 93 -11.38 23.48 -43.11
N PRO A 94 -11.19 23.81 -41.81
CA PRO A 94 -12.27 24.01 -40.84
C PRO A 94 -13.40 24.92 -41.33
N SER A 95 -13.04 26.05 -41.94
CA SER A 95 -13.97 27.05 -42.49
C SER A 95 -14.99 26.49 -43.48
N THR A 96 -14.63 25.43 -44.22
CA THR A 96 -15.54 24.75 -45.17
C THR A 96 -16.63 23.94 -44.46
N TYR A 97 -16.33 23.36 -43.30
CA TYR A 97 -17.33 22.68 -42.47
C TYR A 97 -18.23 23.69 -41.77
N LEU A 98 -17.63 24.73 -41.17
CA LEU A 98 -18.34 25.78 -40.44
C LEU A 98 -19.33 26.55 -41.33
N THR A 99 -18.95 26.88 -42.57
CA THR A 99 -19.84 27.54 -43.54
C THR A 99 -21.05 26.67 -43.89
N LYS A 100 -20.85 25.35 -44.06
CA LYS A 100 -21.94 24.40 -44.31
C LYS A 100 -22.86 24.27 -43.09
N ILE A 101 -22.31 24.15 -41.89
CA ILE A 101 -23.09 24.03 -40.65
C ILE A 101 -23.94 25.28 -40.42
N LYS A 102 -23.36 26.49 -40.56
CA LYS A 102 -24.09 27.78 -40.53
C LYS A 102 -25.27 27.82 -41.52
N SER A 103 -25.07 27.35 -42.75
CA SER A 103 -26.14 27.33 -43.77
C SER A 103 -27.37 26.49 -43.39
N PHE A 104 -27.23 25.48 -42.52
CA PHE A 104 -28.37 24.63 -42.15
C PHE A 104 -29.37 25.29 -41.20
N TYR A 105 -28.93 26.24 -40.36
CA TYR A 105 -29.80 26.94 -39.40
C TYR A 105 -30.10 28.40 -39.78
N GLN A 106 -29.24 29.04 -40.58
CA GLN A 106 -29.47 30.43 -41.04
C GLN A 106 -30.49 30.52 -42.19
N ASP A 107 -30.59 29.51 -43.07
CA ASP A 107 -31.62 29.47 -44.13
C ASP A 107 -32.99 29.05 -43.56
N GLN A 108 -33.75 29.97 -42.99
CA GLN A 108 -35.10 29.70 -42.44
C GLN A 108 -36.22 29.54 -43.51
N GLY A 109 -35.91 29.63 -44.81
CA GLY A 109 -36.89 29.54 -45.90
C GLY A 109 -37.03 28.15 -46.55
N GLY A 110 -37.71 27.19 -45.92
CA GLY A 110 -37.79 25.80 -46.45
C GLY A 110 -39.05 24.99 -46.13
N VAL A 111 -39.77 24.55 -47.18
CA VAL A 111 -40.91 23.61 -47.11
C VAL A 111 -40.51 22.30 -46.39
N PRO A 112 -41.32 21.71 -45.48
CA PRO A 112 -40.94 20.57 -44.63
C PRO A 112 -40.47 19.30 -45.39
N ARG A 113 -40.87 19.10 -46.66
CA ARG A 113 -40.32 18.02 -47.49
C ARG A 113 -38.80 18.15 -47.76
N ARG A 114 -38.19 19.31 -47.52
CA ARG A 114 -36.73 19.51 -47.56
C ARG A 114 -36.05 19.23 -46.22
N LEU A 115 -36.76 19.29 -45.08
CA LEU A 115 -36.16 19.17 -43.74
C LEU A 115 -35.43 17.82 -43.55
N LYS A 116 -36.06 16.70 -43.89
CA LYS A 116 -35.41 15.38 -43.82
C LYS A 116 -34.15 15.27 -44.69
N LYS A 117 -34.12 15.97 -45.84
CA LYS A 117 -32.91 16.03 -46.69
C LYS A 117 -31.83 16.91 -46.03
N ARG A 118 -32.19 18.10 -45.53
CA ARG A 118 -31.29 19.00 -44.78
C ARG A 118 -30.67 18.29 -43.57
N ILE A 119 -31.46 17.58 -42.77
CA ILE A 119 -30.97 16.78 -41.64
C ILE A 119 -29.98 15.72 -42.13
N GLN A 120 -30.31 14.96 -43.19
CA GLN A 120 -29.41 13.93 -43.71
C GLN A 120 -28.08 14.49 -44.25
N GLU A 121 -28.11 15.66 -44.89
CA GLU A 121 -26.91 16.37 -45.37
C GLU A 121 -26.11 16.96 -44.19
N ALA A 122 -26.76 17.51 -43.17
CA ALA A 122 -26.13 17.99 -41.95
C ALA A 122 -25.48 16.86 -41.15
N THR A 123 -26.17 15.73 -40.96
CA THR A 123 -25.60 14.50 -40.38
C THR A 123 -24.35 14.05 -41.12
N GLN A 124 -24.30 14.16 -42.46
CA GLN A 124 -23.09 13.79 -43.21
C GLN A 124 -21.95 14.79 -43.01
N VAL A 125 -22.23 16.10 -43.08
CA VAL A 125 -21.22 17.14 -42.80
C VAL A 125 -20.66 17.02 -41.38
N LEU A 126 -21.52 16.71 -40.40
CA LEU A 126 -21.11 16.46 -39.01
C LEU A 126 -20.33 15.14 -38.87
N LYS A 127 -20.63 14.08 -39.63
CA LYS A 127 -19.82 12.83 -39.64
C LYS A 127 -18.44 13.09 -40.25
N ASP A 128 -18.37 13.82 -41.35
CA ASP A 128 -17.12 14.21 -41.98
C ASP A 128 -16.29 15.16 -41.07
N LEU A 129 -16.95 15.96 -40.22
CA LEU A 129 -16.33 16.80 -39.20
C LEU A 129 -15.84 15.99 -37.98
N GLU A 130 -16.63 15.06 -37.44
CA GLU A 130 -16.22 14.15 -36.34
C GLU A 130 -14.95 13.40 -36.71
N ILE A 131 -14.93 12.82 -37.91
CA ILE A 131 -13.75 12.15 -38.45
C ILE A 131 -12.58 13.13 -38.53
N SER A 132 -12.79 14.33 -39.08
CA SER A 132 -11.72 15.35 -39.19
C SER A 132 -11.14 15.78 -37.84
N LEU A 133 -12.00 16.04 -36.84
CA LEU A 133 -11.60 16.38 -35.47
C LEU A 133 -10.80 15.24 -34.78
N ARG A 134 -11.07 13.98 -35.13
CA ARG A 134 -10.42 12.81 -34.53
C ARG A 134 -9.22 12.26 -35.31
N THR A 135 -9.11 12.53 -36.61
CA THR A 135 -8.05 11.93 -37.47
C THR A 135 -7.09 12.92 -38.12
N ASN A 136 -7.36 14.23 -38.09
CA ASN A 136 -6.38 15.22 -38.55
C ASN A 136 -5.33 15.50 -37.47
N HIS A 137 -4.22 16.14 -37.86
CA HIS A 137 -3.21 16.64 -36.92
C HIS A 137 -3.78 17.70 -35.97
N ILE A 138 -3.19 17.87 -34.79
CA ILE A 138 -3.77 18.69 -33.71
C ILE A 138 -3.96 20.17 -34.09
N GLY A 139 -3.06 20.71 -34.93
CA GLY A 139 -3.17 22.06 -35.49
C GLY A 139 -4.47 22.33 -36.26
N TRP A 140 -5.09 21.31 -36.87
CA TRP A 140 -6.41 21.45 -37.52
C TRP A 140 -7.53 21.66 -36.49
N ALA A 141 -7.44 20.99 -35.34
CA ALA A 141 -8.39 21.16 -34.23
C ALA A 141 -8.18 22.52 -33.54
N GLN A 142 -6.93 22.98 -33.42
CA GLN A 142 -6.62 24.34 -32.98
C GLN A 142 -7.18 25.40 -33.95
N GLU A 143 -6.99 25.23 -35.27
CA GLU A 143 -7.56 26.14 -36.28
C GLU A 143 -9.10 26.17 -36.23
N PHE A 144 -9.75 25.03 -35.98
CA PHE A 144 -11.21 24.95 -35.78
C PHE A 144 -11.69 25.74 -34.54
N LEU A 145 -10.89 25.78 -33.48
CA LEU A 145 -11.22 26.42 -32.19
C LEU A 145 -10.70 27.87 -32.05
N ASP A 146 -9.86 28.34 -32.98
CA ASP A 146 -9.32 29.70 -33.04
C ASP A 146 -10.41 30.79 -33.15
N GLU A 147 -10.15 31.97 -32.59
CA GLU A 147 -11.05 33.13 -32.49
C GLU A 147 -11.63 33.61 -33.84
N LYS A 148 -10.98 33.22 -34.94
CA LYS A 148 -11.38 33.55 -36.31
C LYS A 148 -12.47 32.61 -36.84
N ASN A 149 -12.52 31.38 -36.34
CA ASN A 149 -13.43 30.33 -36.77
C ASN A 149 -14.58 30.11 -35.77
N ASN A 150 -14.30 30.22 -34.47
CA ASN A 150 -15.24 30.01 -33.36
C ASN A 150 -16.05 28.71 -33.50
N GLY A 151 -15.38 27.62 -33.88
CA GLY A 151 -16.06 26.38 -34.26
C GLY A 151 -16.87 25.72 -33.14
N LEU A 152 -16.53 25.98 -31.88
CA LEU A 152 -17.33 25.54 -30.73
C LEU A 152 -18.71 26.23 -30.71
N ASP A 153 -18.74 27.57 -30.78
CA ASP A 153 -19.99 28.35 -30.76
C ASP A 153 -20.96 27.88 -31.86
N VAL A 154 -20.42 27.59 -33.05
CA VAL A 154 -21.18 27.11 -34.22
C VAL A 154 -21.80 25.73 -34.00
N LEU A 155 -21.09 24.83 -33.28
CA LEU A 155 -21.64 23.53 -32.89
C LEU A 155 -22.70 23.67 -31.79
N VAL A 156 -22.50 24.56 -30.82
CA VAL A 156 -23.46 24.81 -29.74
C VAL A 156 -24.73 25.51 -30.28
N GLU A 157 -24.59 26.47 -31.19
CA GLU A 157 -25.71 27.14 -31.87
C GLU A 157 -26.50 26.16 -32.76
N TYR A 158 -25.80 25.29 -33.51
CA TYR A 158 -26.44 24.21 -34.27
C TYR A 158 -27.20 23.25 -33.35
N LEU A 159 -26.61 22.84 -32.23
CA LEU A 159 -27.20 21.92 -31.26
C LEU A 159 -28.47 22.49 -30.63
N SER A 160 -28.41 23.76 -30.20
CA SER A 160 -29.54 24.52 -29.63
C SER A 160 -30.72 24.63 -30.61
N HIS A 161 -30.43 24.95 -31.87
CA HIS A 161 -31.44 24.93 -32.94
C HIS A 161 -32.00 23.52 -33.19
N ALA A 162 -31.14 22.49 -33.25
CA ALA A 162 -31.54 21.12 -33.52
C ALA A 162 -32.45 20.52 -32.42
N GLN A 163 -32.28 20.95 -31.17
CA GLN A 163 -33.15 20.61 -30.04
C GLN A 163 -34.45 21.41 -30.06
N SER A 164 -34.39 22.72 -30.33
CA SER A 164 -35.57 23.59 -30.45
C SER A 164 -36.56 23.08 -31.52
N ASP A 165 -36.03 22.67 -32.68
CA ASP A 165 -36.79 22.04 -33.77
C ASP A 165 -37.47 20.72 -33.33
N ALA A 166 -36.85 19.96 -32.43
CA ALA A 166 -37.35 18.66 -31.98
C ALA A 166 -38.55 18.79 -31.03
N SER A 167 -38.57 19.82 -30.16
CA SER A 167 -39.69 20.09 -29.25
C SER A 167 -41.00 20.35 -30.01
N PHE A 168 -40.92 21.00 -31.18
CA PHE A 168 -42.09 21.35 -32.00
C PHE A 168 -42.80 20.12 -32.61
N GLU A 169 -42.13 18.97 -32.72
CA GLU A 169 -42.75 17.71 -33.20
C GLU A 169 -43.52 16.98 -32.08
N VAL A 170 -43.29 17.31 -30.80
CA VAL A 170 -43.91 16.61 -29.65
C VAL A 170 -45.32 17.12 -29.34
N GLU A 171 -45.52 18.44 -29.25
CA GLU A 171 -46.83 19.04 -28.93
C GLU A 171 -47.93 18.70 -29.96
N SER A 172 -47.55 18.33 -31.19
CA SER A 172 -48.47 18.00 -32.28
C SER A 172 -49.20 16.65 -32.14
N VAL A 173 -48.91 15.85 -31.10
CA VAL A 173 -49.43 14.46 -30.98
C VAL A 173 -50.36 14.25 -29.77
N GLU A 174 -50.25 15.02 -28.69
CA GLU A 174 -50.99 14.77 -27.43
C GLU A 174 -52.36 15.49 -27.30
N ASN A 175 -52.81 16.22 -28.31
CA ASN A 175 -54.06 16.97 -28.23
C ASN A 175 -55.28 16.13 -28.68
N GLY A 176 -55.71 15.18 -27.82
CA GLY A 176 -56.58 14.07 -28.26
C GLY A 176 -57.52 13.39 -27.26
N GLY A 177 -57.87 13.99 -26.11
CA GLY A 177 -58.95 13.47 -25.23
C GLY A 177 -58.68 13.60 -23.72
N THR A 178 -59.73 13.82 -22.93
CA THR A 178 -59.66 14.17 -21.49
C THR A 178 -60.44 13.17 -20.60
N ILE A 179 -60.40 13.39 -19.26
CA ILE A 179 -61.20 12.74 -18.18
C ILE A 179 -60.66 11.35 -17.74
N SER A 180 -60.55 10.98 -16.45
CA SER A 180 -60.50 11.71 -15.15
C SER A 180 -60.10 10.71 -14.03
N ASP A 181 -59.82 11.20 -12.81
CA ASP A 181 -59.54 10.42 -11.59
C ASP A 181 -60.44 9.19 -11.33
N ARG A 182 -59.86 8.14 -10.71
CA ARG A 182 -60.10 7.81 -9.27
C ARG A 182 -59.48 6.47 -8.83
N ALA A 183 -58.86 6.44 -7.66
CA ALA A 183 -58.28 5.23 -7.06
C ALA A 183 -59.30 4.40 -6.24
N LYS A 184 -59.19 3.06 -6.30
CA LYS A 184 -59.14 2.11 -5.14
C LYS A 184 -59.17 0.63 -5.57
N SER A 185 -58.52 -0.23 -4.78
CA SER A 185 -58.71 -1.70 -4.70
C SER A 185 -59.97 -2.03 -3.85
N PRO A 186 -60.58 -3.25 -3.86
CA PRO A 186 -59.93 -4.52 -3.48
C PRO A 186 -60.42 -5.81 -4.20
N ASP A 187 -59.89 -6.96 -3.74
CA ASP A 187 -60.40 -8.35 -3.79
C ASP A 187 -61.54 -8.77 -4.74
N ARG A 188 -61.29 -9.85 -5.51
CA ARG A 188 -61.84 -11.19 -5.20
C ARG A 188 -61.27 -12.36 -6.01
N SER A 189 -61.22 -13.51 -5.33
CA SER A 189 -60.96 -14.88 -5.81
C SER A 189 -61.91 -15.35 -6.92
N VAL A 190 -61.43 -16.18 -7.87
CA VAL A 190 -61.73 -17.64 -7.95
C VAL A 190 -60.82 -18.42 -8.93
N GLU A 191 -60.69 -19.71 -8.65
CA GLU A 191 -60.17 -20.86 -9.45
C GLU A 191 -60.91 -21.06 -10.80
N ASP A 192 -60.48 -21.85 -11.81
CA ASP A 192 -59.25 -22.62 -12.16
C ASP A 192 -59.40 -23.13 -13.66
N LEU A 193 -58.47 -23.95 -14.16
CA LEU A 193 -58.61 -25.03 -15.17
C LEU A 193 -58.02 -24.88 -16.62
N THR A 194 -56.75 -25.28 -16.74
CA THR A 194 -56.22 -26.28 -17.72
C THR A 194 -55.95 -25.99 -19.23
N LYS A 195 -54.89 -26.67 -19.73
CA LYS A 195 -54.67 -27.30 -21.07
C LYS A 195 -54.24 -26.50 -22.32
N SER A 196 -52.91 -26.32 -22.45
CA SER A 196 -52.02 -26.97 -23.46
C SER A 196 -52.31 -26.99 -24.99
N SER A 197 -51.35 -26.43 -25.76
CA SER A 197 -50.69 -27.00 -26.98
C SER A 197 -51.23 -26.82 -28.44
N SER A 198 -50.49 -25.99 -29.21
CA SER A 198 -49.83 -26.29 -30.52
C SER A 198 -50.57 -26.46 -31.88
N SER A 199 -50.32 -25.52 -32.83
CA SER A 199 -50.13 -25.69 -34.32
C SER A 199 -51.35 -26.10 -35.21
N SER A 200 -51.45 -25.89 -36.56
CA SER A 200 -50.82 -25.00 -37.60
C SER A 200 -51.59 -25.10 -38.97
N HIS A 201 -51.06 -24.55 -40.09
CA HIS A 201 -51.52 -24.65 -41.53
C HIS A 201 -52.75 -23.79 -41.97
N SER A 202 -52.99 -23.33 -43.23
CA SER A 202 -52.25 -23.29 -44.54
C SER A 202 -52.75 -22.10 -45.46
N SER A 203 -52.30 -21.94 -46.73
CA SER A 203 -52.58 -20.77 -47.62
C SER A 203 -52.58 -21.03 -49.16
N TYR A 204 -53.29 -20.18 -49.97
CA TYR A 204 -53.22 -20.08 -51.47
C TYR A 204 -53.83 -18.75 -52.03
N GLY A 205 -53.54 -18.30 -53.28
CA GLY A 205 -54.58 -17.58 -54.10
C GLY A 205 -54.39 -16.28 -54.96
N MET A 206 -53.21 -15.88 -55.46
CA MET A 206 -52.94 -14.92 -56.61
C MET A 206 -53.96 -13.87 -57.18
N SER A 207 -53.56 -12.58 -57.13
CA SER A 207 -53.37 -11.59 -58.23
C SER A 207 -54.44 -11.17 -59.29
N ARG A 208 -54.85 -9.87 -59.31
CA ARG A 208 -54.46 -8.81 -60.31
C ARG A 208 -55.15 -7.44 -60.08
N ALA A 209 -54.68 -6.39 -60.76
CA ALA A 209 -54.90 -4.97 -60.40
C ALA A 209 -56.00 -4.22 -61.18
N ALA A 210 -56.68 -3.24 -60.54
CA ALA A 210 -56.97 -1.89 -61.08
C ALA A 210 -57.62 -0.93 -60.05
N ARG A 211 -57.24 0.37 -60.14
CA ARG A 211 -57.99 1.60 -59.80
C ARG A 211 -58.83 1.72 -58.50
N ALA A 212 -58.27 2.49 -57.56
CA ALA A 212 -58.81 3.75 -57.01
C ALA A 212 -60.13 3.82 -56.18
N LEU A 213 -60.00 4.52 -55.03
CA LEU A 213 -61.01 5.22 -54.22
C LEU A 213 -61.93 4.45 -53.23
N THR A 214 -61.79 4.85 -51.95
CA THR A 214 -62.84 5.06 -50.95
C THR A 214 -63.39 3.88 -50.10
N VAL A 215 -62.66 3.63 -48.99
CA VAL A 215 -63.17 3.56 -47.58
C VAL A 215 -63.95 2.33 -47.04
N ARG A 216 -63.52 1.91 -45.82
CA ARG A 216 -64.21 1.23 -44.68
C ARG A 216 -64.04 -0.30 -44.41
N LEU A 217 -63.38 -0.54 -43.26
CA LEU A 217 -63.63 -1.53 -42.19
C LEU A 217 -63.12 -3.00 -42.27
N SER A 218 -62.96 -3.56 -41.06
CA SER A 218 -62.68 -4.98 -40.69
C SER A 218 -61.22 -5.49 -40.73
N SER A 219 -60.94 -6.62 -40.04
CA SER A 219 -59.73 -6.79 -39.23
C SER A 219 -58.87 -8.07 -39.43
N THR A 220 -57.54 -7.89 -39.28
CA THR A 220 -56.52 -8.81 -38.71
C THR A 220 -56.31 -10.25 -39.24
N LEU A 221 -55.17 -10.51 -39.92
CA LEU A 221 -54.06 -11.41 -39.50
C LEU A 221 -53.08 -11.76 -40.66
N GLY A 222 -51.81 -12.12 -40.37
CA GLY A 222 -51.04 -13.08 -41.21
C GLY A 222 -49.75 -12.65 -41.97
N ASN A 223 -48.69 -12.25 -41.28
CA ASN A 223 -47.25 -12.40 -41.62
C ASN A 223 -46.77 -12.61 -43.09
N LYS A 224 -46.03 -11.63 -43.66
CA LYS A 224 -44.56 -11.72 -43.90
C LYS A 224 -43.96 -10.46 -44.56
N ILE A 225 -42.64 -10.25 -44.35
CA ILE A 225 -41.78 -9.22 -44.98
C ILE A 225 -42.25 -7.77 -44.77
N TYR A 226 -42.16 -7.28 -43.52
CA TYR A 226 -41.98 -5.84 -43.32
C TYR A 226 -40.49 -5.49 -43.51
N LYS A 227 -40.20 -4.61 -44.47
CA LYS A 227 -38.86 -4.05 -44.65
C LYS A 227 -38.48 -3.24 -43.40
N LYS A 228 -37.21 -3.34 -42.99
CA LYS A 228 -36.58 -2.62 -41.88
C LYS A 228 -36.55 -1.10 -42.15
N SER A 229 -37.70 -0.44 -42.05
CA SER A 229 -37.84 1.01 -42.14
C SER A 229 -37.33 1.64 -40.85
N SER A 230 -36.00 1.73 -40.72
CA SER A 230 -35.35 2.36 -39.58
C SER A 230 -35.94 3.75 -39.35
N SER A 231 -36.36 4.03 -38.11
CA SER A 231 -36.85 5.33 -37.68
C SER A 231 -35.87 6.43 -38.08
N SER A 232 -36.39 7.57 -38.56
CA SER A 232 -35.58 8.73 -38.94
C SER A 232 -35.17 9.50 -37.68
N GLN A 233 -34.27 8.91 -36.90
CA GLN A 233 -33.73 9.49 -35.67
C GLN A 233 -32.89 10.74 -36.00
N ARG A 234 -32.77 11.65 -35.03
CA ARG A 234 -31.88 12.82 -35.11
C ARG A 234 -30.42 12.41 -34.92
N ASP A 235 -29.90 11.66 -35.90
CA ASP A 235 -28.49 11.26 -36.00
C ASP A 235 -27.54 12.48 -36.05
N ASP A 236 -28.03 13.62 -36.54
CA ASP A 236 -27.36 14.92 -36.46
C ASP A 236 -27.02 15.32 -35.01
N VAL A 237 -27.97 15.20 -34.08
CA VAL A 237 -27.73 15.51 -32.65
C VAL A 237 -26.73 14.52 -32.05
N HIS A 238 -26.86 13.22 -32.37
CA HIS A 238 -25.91 12.19 -31.91
C HIS A 238 -24.48 12.49 -32.36
N VAL A 239 -24.28 12.84 -33.63
CA VAL A 239 -22.95 13.13 -34.18
C VAL A 239 -22.45 14.51 -33.73
N CYS A 240 -23.33 15.48 -33.48
CA CYS A 240 -22.94 16.76 -32.89
C CYS A 240 -22.30 16.57 -31.51
N ILE A 241 -22.87 15.73 -30.63
CA ILE A 241 -22.24 15.44 -29.33
C ILE A 241 -20.98 14.56 -29.49
N MET A 242 -20.85 13.76 -30.56
CA MET A 242 -19.57 13.11 -30.91
C MET A 242 -18.49 14.12 -31.33
N CYS A 243 -18.86 15.20 -32.04
CA CYS A 243 -17.93 16.30 -32.35
C CYS A 243 -17.47 17.00 -31.06
N LEU A 244 -18.39 17.28 -30.14
CA LEU A 244 -18.05 17.86 -28.83
C LEU A 244 -17.17 16.89 -28.00
N ARG A 245 -17.43 15.59 -28.00
CA ARG A 245 -16.55 14.56 -27.39
C ARG A 245 -15.14 14.59 -27.99
N ALA A 246 -15.01 14.70 -29.30
CA ALA A 246 -13.70 14.81 -29.96
C ALA A 246 -12.95 16.09 -29.57
N ILE A 247 -13.66 17.23 -29.47
CA ILE A 247 -13.10 18.51 -28.98
C ILE A 247 -12.67 18.41 -27.51
N MET A 248 -13.50 17.82 -26.66
CA MET A 248 -13.21 17.61 -25.22
C MET A 248 -12.09 16.60 -24.97
N ASN A 249 -11.72 15.76 -25.95
CA ASN A 249 -10.53 14.91 -25.85
C ASN A 249 -9.21 15.66 -26.11
N TYR A 250 -9.28 16.94 -26.49
CA TYR A 250 -8.13 17.85 -26.57
C TYR A 250 -8.18 18.86 -25.41
N GLN A 251 -7.09 19.00 -24.65
CA GLN A 251 -7.04 19.78 -23.41
C GLN A 251 -7.55 21.23 -23.55
N SER A 252 -7.15 21.94 -24.61
CA SER A 252 -7.61 23.32 -24.84
C SER A 252 -9.10 23.35 -25.24
N GLY A 253 -9.56 22.38 -26.04
CA GLY A 253 -10.97 22.22 -26.39
C GLY A 253 -11.85 21.86 -25.19
N PHE A 254 -11.35 21.04 -24.26
CA PHE A 254 -11.99 20.75 -22.98
C PHE A 254 -12.15 22.03 -22.13
N ASN A 255 -11.09 22.80 -21.95
CA ASN A 255 -11.14 24.06 -21.20
C ASN A 255 -12.10 25.07 -21.82
N LEU A 256 -12.18 25.13 -23.16
CA LEU A 256 -13.14 25.99 -23.87
C LEU A 256 -14.59 25.52 -23.69
N VAL A 257 -14.85 24.21 -23.70
CA VAL A 257 -16.18 23.63 -23.38
C VAL A 257 -16.61 23.90 -21.94
N MET A 258 -15.68 23.79 -20.99
CA MET A 258 -15.92 24.05 -19.56
C MET A 258 -16.18 25.52 -19.24
N SER A 259 -15.64 26.44 -20.05
CA SER A 259 -15.81 27.90 -19.87
C SER A 259 -16.91 28.51 -20.74
N HIS A 260 -17.36 27.85 -21.82
CA HIS A 260 -18.41 28.36 -22.69
C HIS A 260 -19.80 28.33 -22.00
N PRO A 261 -20.46 29.49 -21.74
CA PRO A 261 -21.59 29.61 -20.81
C PRO A 261 -22.85 28.77 -21.11
N ARG A 262 -22.97 28.18 -22.31
CA ARG A 262 -24.10 27.31 -22.68
C ARG A 262 -23.70 25.89 -23.04
N CYS A 263 -22.42 25.54 -23.15
CA CYS A 263 -22.04 24.28 -23.80
C CYS A 263 -22.52 23.05 -23.01
N VAL A 264 -22.32 23.05 -21.69
CA VAL A 264 -22.74 21.92 -20.83
C VAL A 264 -24.27 21.83 -20.74
N ASN A 265 -24.98 22.97 -20.69
CA ASN A 265 -26.45 22.99 -20.66
C ASN A 265 -27.06 22.36 -21.93
N GLU A 266 -26.54 22.74 -23.11
CA GLU A 266 -26.98 22.21 -24.41
C GLU A 266 -26.59 20.72 -24.57
N ILE A 267 -25.49 20.27 -23.96
CA ILE A 267 -25.18 18.83 -23.82
C ILE A 267 -26.23 18.13 -22.94
N THR A 268 -26.57 18.67 -21.76
CA THR A 268 -27.57 18.10 -20.85
C THR A 268 -28.97 18.07 -21.48
N LEU A 269 -29.38 19.11 -22.20
CA LEU A 269 -30.66 19.14 -22.93
C LEU A 269 -30.77 18.04 -24.01
N SER A 270 -29.65 17.48 -24.50
CA SER A 270 -29.66 16.33 -25.41
C SER A 270 -30.19 15.03 -24.79
N LEU A 271 -30.39 14.97 -23.46
CA LEU A 271 -31.09 13.87 -22.79
C LEU A 271 -32.55 13.70 -23.27
N TYR A 272 -33.17 14.75 -23.81
CA TYR A 272 -34.50 14.68 -24.46
C TYR A 272 -34.54 13.84 -25.74
N SER A 273 -33.39 13.48 -26.31
CA SER A 273 -33.35 12.71 -27.55
C SER A 273 -33.95 11.30 -27.37
N ARG A 274 -34.90 10.93 -28.24
CA ARG A 274 -35.54 9.59 -28.28
C ARG A 274 -34.60 8.43 -28.67
N ASN A 275 -33.28 8.65 -28.67
CA ASN A 275 -32.27 7.64 -28.98
C ASN A 275 -31.47 7.33 -27.71
N PRO A 276 -31.63 6.14 -27.09
CA PRO A 276 -30.92 5.80 -25.85
C PRO A 276 -29.39 5.82 -26.02
N ARG A 277 -28.87 5.61 -27.24
CA ARG A 277 -27.44 5.73 -27.55
C ARG A 277 -26.93 7.16 -27.41
N THR A 278 -27.78 8.16 -27.67
CA THR A 278 -27.44 9.58 -27.45
C THR A 278 -27.54 9.91 -25.96
N LYS A 279 -28.61 9.48 -25.27
CA LYS A 279 -28.72 9.66 -23.82
C LYS A 279 -27.52 9.07 -23.06
N ALA A 280 -27.10 7.84 -23.41
CA ALA A 280 -25.94 7.18 -22.83
C ALA A 280 -24.63 7.97 -23.08
N LEU A 281 -24.41 8.43 -24.33
CA LEU A 281 -23.23 9.21 -24.70
C LEU A 281 -23.18 10.58 -23.97
N VAL A 282 -24.34 11.22 -23.77
CA VAL A 282 -24.45 12.46 -22.97
C VAL A 282 -24.09 12.18 -21.51
N LEU A 283 -24.62 11.11 -20.90
CA LEU A 283 -24.32 10.75 -19.52
C LEU A 283 -22.85 10.37 -19.31
N GLU A 284 -22.19 9.70 -20.27
CA GLU A 284 -20.74 9.46 -20.22
C GLU A 284 -19.92 10.77 -20.18
N LEU A 285 -20.30 11.77 -20.99
CA LEU A 285 -19.63 13.08 -21.02
C LEU A 285 -19.87 13.86 -19.72
N LEU A 286 -21.12 13.92 -19.25
CA LEU A 286 -21.49 14.60 -18.02
C LEU A 286 -20.83 13.95 -16.79
N ALA A 287 -20.74 12.62 -16.76
CA ALA A 287 -20.01 11.85 -15.74
C ALA A 287 -18.50 12.14 -15.73
N ALA A 288 -17.87 12.24 -16.91
CA ALA A 288 -16.46 12.57 -17.02
C ALA A 288 -16.17 14.01 -16.57
N VAL A 289 -17.00 14.98 -16.97
CA VAL A 289 -16.93 16.38 -16.50
C VAL A 289 -17.10 16.48 -14.98
N CYS A 290 -18.06 15.74 -14.41
CA CYS A 290 -18.34 15.74 -12.98
C CYS A 290 -17.16 15.32 -12.08
N LEU A 291 -16.14 14.63 -12.64
CA LEU A 291 -14.93 14.21 -11.92
C LEU A 291 -13.76 15.21 -12.02
N VAL A 292 -13.91 16.29 -12.79
CA VAL A 292 -12.87 17.33 -12.95
C VAL A 292 -13.12 18.48 -11.95
N ARG A 293 -12.06 19.18 -11.53
CA ARG A 293 -12.15 20.32 -10.61
C ARG A 293 -13.12 21.39 -11.13
N GLY A 294 -14.07 21.79 -10.28
CA GLY A 294 -15.15 22.72 -10.63
C GLY A 294 -16.26 22.13 -11.52
N GLY A 295 -16.09 20.92 -12.05
CA GLY A 295 -17.07 20.29 -12.94
C GLY A 295 -18.35 19.86 -12.25
N HIS A 296 -18.31 19.47 -10.97
CA HIS A 296 -19.50 19.06 -10.22
C HIS A 296 -20.55 20.17 -10.14
N ASP A 297 -20.14 21.39 -9.76
CA ASP A 297 -21.02 22.56 -9.65
C ASP A 297 -21.61 22.96 -11.02
N ILE A 298 -20.83 22.84 -12.10
CA ILE A 298 -21.29 23.08 -13.47
C ILE A 298 -22.34 22.04 -13.89
N ILE A 299 -22.14 20.77 -13.54
CA ILE A 299 -23.12 19.70 -13.83
C ILE A 299 -24.42 19.93 -13.07
N LEU A 300 -24.36 20.26 -11.77
CA LEU A 300 -25.56 20.61 -11.01
C LEU A 300 -26.28 21.81 -11.62
N SER A 301 -25.57 22.89 -11.94
CA SER A 301 -26.12 24.09 -12.58
C SER A 301 -26.77 23.79 -13.94
N ALA A 302 -26.19 22.86 -14.71
CA ALA A 302 -26.77 22.40 -15.97
C ALA A 302 -28.05 21.57 -15.77
N PHE A 303 -28.18 20.82 -14.66
CA PHE A 303 -29.42 20.13 -14.29
C PHE A 303 -30.47 21.04 -13.63
N ASP A 304 -30.06 22.12 -12.96
CA ASP A 304 -30.95 23.22 -12.55
C ASP A 304 -31.57 23.89 -13.79
N ASN A 305 -30.75 24.25 -14.79
CA ASN A 305 -31.24 24.81 -16.04
C ASN A 305 -32.06 23.82 -16.88
N PHE A 306 -31.67 22.53 -16.91
CA PHE A 306 -32.48 21.47 -17.50
C PHE A 306 -33.86 21.44 -16.87
N LYS A 307 -33.97 21.38 -15.53
CA LYS A 307 -35.26 21.41 -14.81
C LYS A 307 -36.13 22.61 -15.22
N GLU A 308 -35.56 23.82 -15.34
CA GLU A 308 -36.30 25.01 -15.76
C GLU A 308 -36.86 24.91 -17.19
N VAL A 309 -36.03 24.48 -18.14
CA VAL A 309 -36.41 24.33 -19.56
C VAL A 309 -37.40 23.17 -19.74
N SER A 310 -37.18 22.05 -19.05
CA SER A 310 -38.04 20.87 -18.99
C SER A 310 -39.39 21.11 -18.33
N LYS A 311 -39.48 22.11 -17.45
CA LYS A 311 -40.58 22.32 -16.49
C LYS A 311 -40.78 21.15 -15.52
N GLU A 312 -39.68 20.52 -15.10
CA GLU A 312 -39.67 19.51 -14.04
C GLU A 312 -39.91 20.15 -12.66
N LYS A 313 -40.48 19.39 -11.72
CA LYS A 313 -40.68 19.85 -10.33
C LYS A 313 -39.42 19.65 -9.53
N ASN A 314 -38.78 18.51 -9.71
CA ASN A 314 -37.53 18.12 -9.06
C ASN A 314 -36.40 18.01 -10.09
N ARG A 315 -35.16 18.06 -9.63
CA ARG A 315 -33.99 17.87 -10.52
C ARG A 315 -33.86 16.39 -10.82
N PHE A 316 -33.35 16.04 -11.99
CA PHE A 316 -33.23 14.64 -12.45
C PHE A 316 -34.58 13.87 -12.59
N GLU A 317 -35.74 14.54 -12.56
CA GLU A 317 -37.06 13.89 -12.61
C GLU A 317 -37.27 13.18 -13.96
N LYS A 318 -36.94 13.82 -15.09
CA LYS A 318 -36.95 13.16 -16.42
C LYS A 318 -35.81 12.17 -16.62
N LEU A 319 -34.66 12.36 -15.98
CA LEU A 319 -33.58 11.37 -16.01
C LEU A 319 -34.03 10.06 -15.36
N MET A 320 -34.70 10.14 -14.21
CA MET A 320 -35.29 8.99 -13.53
C MET A 320 -36.48 8.41 -14.30
N GLU A 321 -37.36 9.23 -14.88
CA GLU A 321 -38.43 8.76 -15.78
C GLU A 321 -37.87 7.93 -16.95
N TYR A 322 -36.79 8.38 -17.58
CA TYR A 322 -36.14 7.64 -18.66
C TYR A 322 -35.42 6.38 -18.15
N PHE A 323 -34.72 6.45 -17.02
CA PHE A 323 -34.04 5.29 -16.43
C PHE A 323 -35.03 4.18 -16.03
N ILE A 324 -36.22 4.55 -15.56
CA ILE A 324 -37.29 3.61 -15.20
C ILE A 324 -37.98 3.01 -16.43
N ASN A 325 -38.23 3.81 -17.48
CA ASN A 325 -39.07 3.41 -18.62
C ASN A 325 -38.31 2.89 -19.86
N ASP A 326 -37.06 3.26 -20.11
CA ASP A 326 -36.25 2.80 -21.26
C ASP A 326 -35.44 1.52 -20.93
N ASP A 327 -36.04 0.57 -20.19
CA ASP A 327 -35.40 -0.66 -19.67
C ASP A 327 -34.74 -1.54 -20.75
N SER A 328 -35.25 -1.46 -21.99
CA SER A 328 -34.76 -2.19 -23.16
C SER A 328 -33.31 -1.90 -23.57
N ASN A 329 -32.64 -0.88 -23.01
CA ASN A 329 -31.28 -0.51 -23.38
C ASN A 329 -30.29 -0.54 -22.20
N ILE A 330 -29.64 -1.69 -22.04
CA ILE A 330 -28.66 -1.97 -20.96
C ILE A 330 -27.52 -0.94 -20.93
N ASP A 331 -26.97 -0.51 -22.07
CA ASP A 331 -25.87 0.46 -22.10
C ASP A 331 -26.30 1.84 -21.57
N PHE A 332 -27.53 2.27 -21.86
CA PHE A 332 -28.12 3.48 -21.28
C PHE A 332 -28.37 3.32 -19.77
N MET A 333 -28.91 2.18 -19.33
CA MET A 333 -29.11 1.90 -17.90
C MET A 333 -27.79 1.93 -17.11
N VAL A 334 -26.72 1.36 -17.67
CA VAL A 334 -25.36 1.41 -17.10
C VAL A 334 -24.86 2.85 -17.03
N ALA A 335 -25.06 3.66 -18.07
CA ALA A 335 -24.66 5.07 -18.08
C ALA A 335 -25.45 5.92 -17.05
N CYS A 336 -26.76 5.70 -16.90
CA CYS A 336 -27.56 6.30 -15.83
C CYS A 336 -27.01 5.97 -14.45
N MET A 337 -26.81 4.68 -14.16
CA MET A 337 -26.37 4.24 -12.84
C MET A 337 -24.94 4.73 -12.52
N GLN A 338 -24.06 4.75 -13.52
CA GLN A 338 -22.72 5.32 -13.42
C GLN A 338 -22.74 6.83 -13.15
N PHE A 339 -23.59 7.59 -13.85
CA PHE A 339 -23.73 9.03 -13.64
C PHE A 339 -24.25 9.33 -12.22
N ILE A 340 -25.27 8.62 -11.74
CA ILE A 340 -25.80 8.75 -10.38
C ILE A 340 -24.72 8.44 -9.34
N ASN A 341 -23.98 7.33 -9.49
CA ASN A 341 -22.86 6.96 -8.61
C ASN A 341 -21.83 8.09 -8.48
N ILE A 342 -21.52 8.76 -9.60
CA ILE A 342 -20.54 9.84 -9.63
C ILE A 342 -21.11 11.12 -9.01
N VAL A 343 -22.29 11.58 -9.43
CA VAL A 343 -22.89 12.83 -8.92
C VAL A 343 -23.12 12.78 -7.41
N VAL A 344 -23.65 11.66 -6.88
CA VAL A 344 -23.95 11.54 -5.45
C VAL A 344 -22.67 11.34 -4.63
N HIS A 345 -21.74 10.47 -5.06
CA HIS A 345 -20.63 10.05 -4.19
C HIS A 345 -19.31 10.81 -4.39
N SER A 346 -19.13 11.61 -5.44
CA SER A 346 -17.92 12.42 -5.63
C SER A 346 -17.84 13.65 -4.71
N VAL A 347 -18.98 14.10 -4.16
CA VAL A 347 -19.09 15.28 -3.28
C VAL A 347 -18.35 15.08 -1.95
N GLU A 348 -17.34 15.91 -1.65
CA GLU A 348 -16.59 15.81 -0.39
C GLU A 348 -17.48 16.03 0.85
N ASN A 349 -18.39 17.01 0.80
CA ASN A 349 -19.29 17.38 1.89
C ASN A 349 -20.37 16.29 2.14
N MET A 350 -20.26 15.60 3.28
CA MET A 350 -21.15 14.50 3.65
C MET A 350 -22.63 14.92 3.77
N ASN A 351 -22.94 16.12 4.25
CA ASN A 351 -24.31 16.61 4.35
C ASN A 351 -24.92 16.84 2.97
N PHE A 352 -24.12 17.32 2.02
CA PHE A 352 -24.58 17.53 0.64
C PHE A 352 -24.66 16.20 -0.15
N ARG A 353 -23.77 15.23 0.12
CA ARG A 353 -23.90 13.84 -0.35
C ARG A 353 -25.20 13.19 0.14
N VAL A 354 -25.56 13.35 1.42
CA VAL A 354 -26.86 12.88 1.97
C VAL A 354 -28.04 13.59 1.29
N HIS A 355 -27.94 14.89 1.02
CA HIS A 355 -29.00 15.63 0.32
C HIS A 355 -29.20 15.15 -1.14
N LEU A 356 -28.12 14.94 -1.90
CA LEU A 356 -28.20 14.40 -3.27
C LEU A 356 -28.71 12.96 -3.28
N GLN A 357 -28.28 12.12 -2.34
CA GLN A 357 -28.81 10.77 -2.16
C GLN A 357 -30.34 10.82 -1.90
N TYR A 358 -30.77 11.72 -1.02
CA TYR A 358 -32.17 11.96 -0.69
C TYR A 358 -33.00 12.48 -1.87
N GLU A 359 -32.46 13.37 -2.73
CA GLU A 359 -33.13 13.76 -3.99
C GLU A 359 -33.43 12.53 -4.86
N PHE A 360 -32.47 11.63 -5.08
CA PHE A 360 -32.68 10.41 -5.87
C PHE A 360 -33.58 9.38 -5.18
N THR A 361 -33.48 9.20 -3.86
CA THR A 361 -34.42 8.39 -3.06
C THR A 361 -35.86 8.89 -3.26
N HIS A 362 -36.08 10.20 -3.25
CA HIS A 362 -37.41 10.81 -3.44
C HIS A 362 -37.97 10.67 -4.87
N LEU A 363 -37.11 10.46 -5.86
CA LEU A 363 -37.51 10.08 -7.23
C LEU A 363 -37.76 8.56 -7.39
N GLY A 364 -37.71 7.80 -6.30
CA GLY A 364 -37.98 6.37 -6.28
C GLY A 364 -36.81 5.47 -6.71
N LEU A 365 -35.58 6.01 -6.77
CA LEU A 365 -34.39 5.23 -7.17
C LEU A 365 -34.27 3.94 -6.37
N ASP A 366 -34.31 4.00 -5.04
CA ASP A 366 -34.08 2.83 -4.19
C ASP A 366 -35.16 1.73 -4.36
N THR A 367 -36.39 2.11 -4.69
CA THR A 367 -37.47 1.16 -5.02
C THR A 367 -37.22 0.52 -6.39
N TYR A 368 -36.79 1.30 -7.38
CA TYR A 368 -36.46 0.79 -8.71
C TYR A 368 -35.23 -0.13 -8.68
N LEU A 369 -34.18 0.25 -7.94
CA LEU A 369 -32.98 -0.57 -7.74
C LEU A 369 -33.29 -1.88 -7.01
N GLN A 370 -34.26 -1.90 -6.09
CA GLN A 370 -34.70 -3.14 -5.46
C GLN A 370 -35.31 -4.13 -6.46
N ASN A 371 -36.02 -3.64 -7.48
CA ASN A 371 -36.55 -4.46 -8.57
C ASN A 371 -35.43 -4.93 -9.53
N LEU A 372 -34.44 -4.06 -9.82
CA LEU A 372 -33.29 -4.39 -10.67
C LEU A 372 -32.22 -5.30 -10.01
N LYS A 373 -32.37 -5.70 -8.74
CA LYS A 373 -31.40 -6.60 -8.08
C LYS A 373 -31.26 -7.97 -8.76
N GLU A 374 -32.27 -8.39 -9.53
CA GLU A 374 -32.33 -9.68 -10.24
C GLU A 374 -32.07 -9.52 -11.76
N THR A 375 -31.49 -8.40 -12.18
CA THR A 375 -31.06 -8.12 -13.57
C THR A 375 -30.00 -9.11 -14.10
N GLU A 376 -30.20 -9.62 -15.32
CA GLU A 376 -29.26 -10.53 -16.01
C GLU A 376 -27.93 -9.85 -16.46
N SER A 377 -27.88 -8.52 -16.51
CA SER A 377 -26.69 -7.76 -16.92
C SER A 377 -25.71 -7.55 -15.75
N GLU A 378 -24.62 -8.32 -15.77
CA GLU A 378 -23.47 -8.17 -14.86
C GLU A 378 -22.96 -6.71 -14.80
N LYS A 379 -22.84 -6.03 -15.96
CA LYS A 379 -22.39 -4.63 -16.03
C LYS A 379 -23.28 -3.68 -15.23
N LEU A 380 -24.60 -3.88 -15.27
CA LEU A 380 -25.55 -3.04 -14.54
C LEU A 380 -25.55 -3.42 -13.06
N HIS A 381 -25.57 -4.71 -12.74
CA HIS A 381 -25.46 -5.21 -11.37
C HIS A 381 -24.21 -4.66 -10.65
N VAL A 382 -23.05 -4.60 -11.33
CA VAL A 382 -21.81 -4.02 -10.79
C VAL A 382 -21.93 -2.53 -10.44
N GLN A 383 -22.68 -1.73 -11.22
CA GLN A 383 -22.95 -0.32 -10.89
C GLN A 383 -23.98 -0.17 -9.76
N ILE A 384 -25.01 -1.03 -9.72
CA ILE A 384 -26.02 -1.05 -8.64
C ILE A 384 -25.37 -1.45 -7.31
N GLN A 385 -24.50 -2.46 -7.29
CA GLN A 385 -23.76 -2.84 -6.09
C GLN A 385 -22.76 -1.76 -5.68
N ALA A 386 -22.14 -1.04 -6.64
CA ALA A 386 -21.29 0.10 -6.31
C ALA A 386 -22.06 1.24 -5.64
N TYR A 387 -23.33 1.50 -6.02
CA TYR A 387 -24.20 2.43 -5.30
C TYR A 387 -24.48 1.94 -3.87
N MET A 388 -24.98 0.71 -3.74
CA MET A 388 -25.31 0.10 -2.44
C MET A 388 -24.12 0.07 -1.47
N ASP A 389 -22.90 -0.14 -1.99
CA ASP A 389 -21.65 -0.11 -1.20
C ASP A 389 -21.20 1.32 -0.80
N ASN A 390 -21.79 2.38 -1.37
CA ASN A 390 -21.46 3.80 -1.12
C ASN A 390 -22.64 4.64 -0.58
N VAL A 391 -23.83 4.05 -0.41
CA VAL A 391 -24.98 4.70 0.26
C VAL A 391 -24.62 4.99 1.72
N LEU A 392 -24.97 6.19 2.18
CA LEU A 392 -24.87 6.58 3.59
C LEU A 392 -26.16 6.23 4.31
N ASP A 393 -26.08 5.27 5.23
CA ASP A 393 -27.15 5.02 6.21
C ASP A 393 -27.00 6.01 7.38
N VAL A 394 -27.82 7.05 7.36
CA VAL A 394 -27.84 8.09 8.41
C VAL A 394 -28.40 7.55 9.72
N GLY A 395 -29.25 6.53 9.70
CA GLY A 395 -29.78 5.89 10.90
C GLY A 395 -28.70 5.13 11.65
N ALA A 396 -28.00 4.23 10.95
CA ALA A 396 -26.89 3.47 11.51
C ALA A 396 -25.76 4.38 12.01
N LEU A 397 -25.46 5.48 11.31
CA LEU A 397 -24.43 6.45 11.74
C LEU A 397 -24.82 7.25 13.00
N LEU A 398 -26.11 7.46 13.25
CA LEU A 398 -26.60 8.08 14.50
C LEU A 398 -26.57 7.07 15.66
N GLU A 399 -27.00 5.83 15.43
CA GLU A 399 -26.94 4.75 16.41
C GLU A 399 -25.49 4.44 16.83
N ASP A 400 -24.55 4.37 15.88
CA ASP A 400 -23.11 4.25 16.15
C ASP A 400 -22.57 5.46 16.97
N ALA A 401 -23.09 6.67 16.76
CA ALA A 401 -22.66 7.86 17.48
C ALA A 401 -23.17 7.87 18.92
N GLU A 402 -24.43 7.50 19.16
CA GLU A 402 -25.02 7.39 20.49
C GLU A 402 -24.37 6.26 21.30
N ASN A 403 -24.19 5.07 20.69
CA ASN A 403 -23.49 3.95 21.31
C ASN A 403 -22.03 4.29 21.67
N LYS A 404 -21.34 5.04 20.81
CA LYS A 404 -19.99 5.53 21.07
C LYS A 404 -19.93 6.59 22.19
N GLY A 405 -21.00 7.36 22.38
CA GLY A 405 -21.15 8.27 23.53
C GLY A 405 -21.15 7.49 24.84
N GLY A 406 -22.08 6.53 25.01
CA GLY A 406 -22.14 5.70 26.21
C GLY A 406 -20.89 4.84 26.47
N MET A 407 -20.14 4.49 25.42
CA MET A 407 -18.81 3.87 25.56
C MET A 407 -17.75 4.83 26.11
N LEU A 408 -17.82 6.12 25.78
CA LEU A 408 -16.87 7.13 26.28
C LEU A 408 -17.10 7.39 27.78
N ASP A 409 -18.36 7.55 28.18
CA ASP A 409 -18.75 7.70 29.59
C ASP A 409 -18.23 6.51 30.42
N HIS A 410 -18.31 5.28 29.89
CA HIS A 410 -17.78 4.09 30.57
C HIS A 410 -16.24 4.00 30.60
N VAL A 411 -15.54 4.69 29.70
CA VAL A 411 -14.08 4.82 29.76
C VAL A 411 -13.66 5.82 30.83
N ASP A 412 -14.43 6.88 31.05
CA ASP A 412 -14.17 7.85 32.11
C ASP A 412 -14.50 7.27 33.51
N ASP A 413 -15.61 6.53 33.67
CA ASP A 413 -15.90 5.67 34.84
C ASP A 413 -14.69 4.78 35.21
N LEU A 414 -14.05 4.19 34.19
CA LEU A 414 -12.92 3.29 34.36
C LEU A 414 -11.62 4.02 34.70
N GLN A 415 -11.44 5.25 34.23
CA GLN A 415 -10.32 6.12 34.62
C GLN A 415 -10.45 6.53 36.09
N ASP A 416 -11.62 7.00 36.52
CA ASP A 416 -11.88 7.38 37.91
C ASP A 416 -11.68 6.20 38.88
N HIS A 417 -12.16 5.01 38.51
CA HIS A 417 -11.90 3.81 39.31
C HIS A 417 -10.42 3.40 39.31
N ASN A 418 -9.67 3.65 38.24
CA ASN A 418 -8.22 3.42 38.21
C ASN A 418 -7.47 4.41 39.13
N ILE A 419 -7.84 5.70 39.09
CA ILE A 419 -7.32 6.73 40.00
C ILE A 419 -7.58 6.33 41.46
N GLN A 420 -8.80 5.88 41.79
CA GLN A 420 -9.14 5.42 43.14
C GLN A 420 -8.35 4.18 43.59
N LEU A 421 -8.06 3.24 42.67
CA LEU A 421 -7.22 2.07 42.96
C LEU A 421 -5.74 2.46 43.16
N ASN A 422 -5.21 3.38 42.36
CA ASN A 422 -3.83 3.86 42.51
C ASN A 422 -3.64 4.59 43.85
N ALA A 423 -4.59 5.44 44.24
CA ALA A 423 -4.57 6.10 45.57
C ALA A 423 -4.61 5.09 46.74
N ARG A 424 -5.32 3.96 46.59
CA ARG A 424 -5.29 2.87 47.57
C ARG A 424 -3.96 2.11 47.57
N LEU A 425 -3.33 1.91 46.41
CA LEU A 425 -2.02 1.27 46.33
C LEU A 425 -0.93 2.15 46.96
N GLU A 426 -0.97 3.47 46.76
CA GLU A 426 -0.06 4.43 47.38
C GLU A 426 -0.19 4.43 48.92
N GLU A 427 -1.41 4.47 49.45
CA GLU A 427 -1.65 4.38 50.90
C GLU A 427 -1.20 3.02 51.49
N ILE A 428 -1.39 1.91 50.78
CA ILE A 428 -0.87 0.59 51.20
C ILE A 428 0.66 0.56 51.16
N GLN A 429 1.30 1.15 50.15
CA GLN A 429 2.75 1.26 50.06
C GLN A 429 3.33 2.12 51.19
N LYS A 430 2.67 3.23 51.54
CA LYS A 430 3.01 4.08 52.67
C LYS A 430 2.90 3.32 54.00
N GLN A 431 1.80 2.62 54.25
CA GLN A 431 1.64 1.78 55.45
C GLN A 431 2.68 0.64 55.52
N ALA A 432 3.10 0.09 54.39
CA ALA A 432 4.18 -0.90 54.32
C ALA A 432 5.56 -0.27 54.63
N ALA A 433 5.84 0.94 54.15
CA ALA A 433 7.08 1.67 54.45
C ALA A 433 7.16 2.08 55.94
N GLU A 434 6.05 2.55 56.52
CA GLU A 434 5.94 2.84 57.96
C GLU A 434 6.23 1.58 58.80
N ARG A 435 5.65 0.42 58.42
CA ARG A 435 5.95 -0.90 59.04
C ARG A 435 7.40 -1.33 58.93
N ILE A 436 8.05 -1.09 57.79
CA ILE A 436 9.47 -1.43 57.60
C ILE A 436 10.34 -0.57 58.52
N SER A 437 10.11 0.74 58.58
CA SER A 437 10.88 1.64 59.45
C SER A 437 10.70 1.34 60.95
N GLU A 438 9.50 0.90 61.36
CA GLU A 438 9.23 0.40 62.71
C GLU A 438 10.09 -0.85 63.02
N LEU A 439 10.12 -1.83 62.11
CA LEU A 439 10.89 -3.07 62.27
C LEU A 439 12.42 -2.83 62.22
N GLU A 440 12.91 -1.92 61.38
CA GLU A 440 14.31 -1.49 61.36
C GLU A 440 14.72 -0.85 62.69
N THR A 441 13.84 -0.03 63.28
CA THR A 441 14.07 0.59 64.58
C THR A 441 14.12 -0.45 65.70
N GLN A 442 13.22 -1.45 65.69
CA GLN A 442 13.25 -2.57 66.64
C GLN A 442 14.53 -3.41 66.49
N LEU A 443 14.96 -3.70 65.26
CA LEU A 443 16.20 -4.44 64.98
C LEU A 443 17.44 -3.68 65.44
N MET A 444 17.50 -2.36 65.25
CA MET A 444 18.59 -1.51 65.74
C MET A 444 18.68 -1.55 67.27
N GLN A 445 17.55 -1.47 67.97
CA GLN A 445 17.50 -1.54 69.44
C GLN A 445 17.93 -2.93 69.95
N ALA A 446 17.42 -4.02 69.37
CA ALA A 446 17.82 -5.38 69.74
C ALA A 446 19.32 -5.66 69.47
N THR A 447 19.87 -5.09 68.39
CA THR A 447 21.32 -5.17 68.10
C THR A 447 22.13 -4.43 69.16
N LYS A 448 21.69 -3.23 69.57
CA LYS A 448 22.34 -2.44 70.63
C LYS A 448 22.31 -3.14 71.98
N GLU A 449 21.19 -3.77 72.35
CA GLU A 449 21.08 -4.60 73.56
C GLU A 449 22.01 -5.83 73.48
N THR A 450 22.12 -6.46 72.31
CA THR A 450 23.04 -7.58 72.08
C THR A 450 24.52 -7.19 72.26
N GLU A 451 24.94 -6.02 71.78
CA GLU A 451 26.32 -5.54 72.01
C GLU A 451 26.58 -5.17 73.47
N LEU A 452 25.61 -4.59 74.19
CA LEU A 452 25.73 -4.33 75.63
C LEU A 452 25.87 -5.63 76.44
N LEU A 453 25.15 -6.69 76.06
CA LEU A 453 25.30 -8.02 76.66
C LEU A 453 26.65 -8.67 76.34
N LYS A 454 27.18 -8.50 75.12
CA LYS A 454 28.54 -8.93 74.76
C LYS A 454 29.62 -8.19 75.55
N GLU A 455 29.45 -6.89 75.79
CA GLU A 455 30.38 -6.10 76.60
C GLU A 455 30.41 -6.62 78.05
N SER A 456 29.24 -6.76 78.68
CA SER A 456 29.14 -7.28 80.05
C SER A 456 29.69 -8.72 80.17
N LEU A 457 29.47 -9.57 79.16
CA LEU A 457 30.08 -10.89 79.09
C LEU A 457 31.61 -10.82 78.97
N ARG A 458 32.15 -9.90 78.16
CA ARG A 458 33.60 -9.69 78.00
C ARG A 458 34.25 -9.19 79.28
N GLU A 459 33.62 -8.25 79.99
CA GLU A 459 34.05 -7.80 81.32
C GLU A 459 34.05 -8.95 82.32
N SER A 460 32.99 -9.77 82.36
CA SER A 460 32.89 -10.95 83.23
C SER A 460 33.97 -11.99 82.92
N CYS A 461 34.21 -12.31 81.65
CA CYS A 461 35.31 -13.18 81.23
C CYS A 461 36.68 -12.62 81.62
N SER A 462 36.89 -11.31 81.53
CA SER A 462 38.13 -10.66 81.98
C SER A 462 38.32 -10.74 83.50
N GLN A 463 37.24 -10.60 84.28
CA GLN A 463 37.26 -10.78 85.74
C GLN A 463 37.60 -12.23 86.12
N VAL A 464 36.98 -13.23 85.46
CA VAL A 464 37.27 -14.65 85.66
C VAL A 464 38.71 -14.98 85.28
N ALA A 465 39.22 -14.48 84.15
CA ALA A 465 40.62 -14.66 83.76
C ALA A 465 41.61 -14.05 84.77
N GLY A 466 41.31 -12.87 85.31
CA GLY A 466 42.11 -12.23 86.37
C GLY A 466 42.12 -13.00 87.69
N LEU A 467 41.02 -13.69 88.03
CA LEU A 467 40.95 -14.59 89.19
C LEU A 467 41.77 -15.87 88.94
N GLN A 468 41.61 -16.51 87.78
CA GLN A 468 42.38 -17.70 87.38
C GLN A 468 43.89 -17.44 87.28
N GLN A 469 44.29 -16.25 86.82
CA GLN A 469 45.69 -15.82 86.80
C GLN A 469 46.28 -15.81 88.22
N ARG A 470 45.58 -15.19 89.17
CA ARG A 470 45.96 -15.10 90.59
C ARG A 470 45.94 -16.46 91.30
N GLU A 471 45.07 -17.37 90.88
CA GLU A 471 45.03 -18.75 91.37
C GLU A 471 46.22 -19.57 90.85
N ARG A 472 46.56 -19.43 89.56
CA ARG A 472 47.73 -20.08 88.94
C ARG A 472 49.05 -19.60 89.53
N GLU A 473 49.18 -18.31 89.83
CA GLU A 473 50.33 -17.74 90.54
C GLU A 473 50.53 -18.41 91.91
N ARG A 474 49.44 -18.59 92.68
CA ARG A 474 49.48 -19.24 94.01
C ARG A 474 49.90 -20.71 93.95
N GLU A 475 49.42 -21.48 92.97
CA GLU A 475 49.84 -22.89 92.85
C GLU A 475 51.30 -23.00 92.35
N LEU A 476 51.76 -22.10 91.46
CA LEU A 476 53.17 -22.04 91.06
C LEU A 476 54.12 -21.70 92.22
N ASP A 477 53.71 -20.80 93.12
CA ASP A 477 54.46 -20.53 94.36
C ASP A 477 54.49 -21.77 95.26
N ARG A 478 53.38 -22.51 95.34
CA ARG A 478 53.25 -23.74 96.13
C ARG A 478 54.01 -24.94 95.55
N GLU A 479 54.18 -25.02 94.23
CA GLU A 479 55.06 -26.03 93.61
C GLU A 479 56.55 -25.70 93.83
N ARG A 480 56.94 -24.42 93.72
CA ARG A 480 58.32 -23.99 94.06
C ARG A 480 58.68 -24.23 95.53
N GLU A 481 57.70 -24.26 96.43
CA GLU A 481 57.88 -24.74 97.81
C GLU A 481 58.16 -26.25 97.86
N LYS A 482 57.29 -27.08 97.24
CA LYS A 482 57.38 -28.56 97.26
C LYS A 482 58.65 -29.10 96.60
N ASP A 483 59.07 -28.55 95.47
CA ASP A 483 60.25 -29.07 94.76
C ASP A 483 61.56 -28.75 95.50
N ARG A 484 61.55 -27.71 96.35
CA ARG A 484 62.63 -27.43 97.31
C ARG A 484 62.71 -28.49 98.42
N GLU A 485 61.57 -29.07 98.81
CA GLU A 485 61.50 -30.18 99.78
C GLU A 485 61.87 -31.53 99.14
N ARG A 486 61.43 -31.79 97.90
CA ARG A 486 61.70 -33.06 97.19
C ARG A 486 63.19 -33.34 96.93
N LEU A 487 64.02 -32.30 96.88
CA LEU A 487 65.47 -32.45 96.71
C LEU A 487 66.19 -32.95 97.98
N SER A 488 65.52 -33.18 99.11
CA SER A 488 66.15 -33.60 100.37
C SER A 488 66.03 -35.08 100.74
N ALA A 489 65.38 -35.94 99.94
CA ALA A 489 65.19 -37.36 100.31
C ALA A 489 65.19 -38.34 99.10
N SER A 490 66.20 -39.20 99.03
CA SER A 490 66.22 -40.47 98.26
C SER A 490 65.87 -41.63 99.22
N THR A 491 65.25 -42.74 98.81
CA THR A 491 65.72 -43.74 97.82
C THR A 491 64.57 -44.43 97.03
N PRO A 492 64.86 -45.25 96.00
CA PRO A 492 63.89 -45.54 94.91
C PRO A 492 63.35 -46.97 94.81
N GLN A 493 62.20 -47.12 94.15
CA GLN A 493 61.82 -48.26 93.31
C GLN A 493 60.83 -47.81 92.21
N ASP A 494 60.39 -48.73 91.34
CA ASP A 494 59.40 -48.57 90.24
C ASP A 494 59.91 -48.05 88.89
N SER A 495 60.87 -48.79 88.29
CA SER A 495 61.19 -48.72 86.86
C SER A 495 60.61 -49.88 86.02
N SER A 496 59.98 -50.88 86.65
CA SER A 496 59.80 -52.23 86.06
C SER A 496 58.55 -52.42 85.17
N GLU A 497 57.48 -51.66 85.36
CA GLU A 497 56.21 -51.92 84.64
C GLU A 497 56.20 -51.36 83.21
N LEU A 498 56.96 -50.28 82.96
CA LEU A 498 56.93 -49.58 81.67
C LEU A 498 57.72 -50.34 80.58
N GLU A 499 58.88 -50.91 80.92
CA GLU A 499 59.68 -51.74 80.00
C GLU A 499 58.92 -53.00 79.57
N GLN A 500 58.27 -53.67 80.53
CA GLN A 500 57.53 -54.91 80.29
C GLN A 500 56.38 -54.73 79.28
N LYS A 501 55.75 -53.55 79.25
CA LYS A 501 54.64 -53.24 78.35
C LYS A 501 55.07 -52.78 76.95
N ILE A 502 56.30 -52.28 76.81
CA ILE A 502 56.91 -52.00 75.51
C ILE A 502 57.32 -53.30 74.83
N GLN A 503 57.90 -54.24 75.59
CA GLN A 503 58.27 -55.58 75.07
C GLN A 503 57.04 -56.35 74.54
N GLU A 504 55.91 -56.32 75.25
CA GLU A 504 54.69 -57.03 74.85
C GLU A 504 54.11 -56.57 73.49
N LEU A 505 54.36 -55.31 73.10
CA LEU A 505 53.97 -54.76 71.80
C LEU A 505 54.98 -55.05 70.69
N GLN A 506 56.25 -55.28 71.06
CA GLN A 506 57.32 -55.67 70.15
C GLN A 506 57.20 -57.15 69.74
N ASP A 507 56.94 -58.04 70.71
CA ASP A 507 56.77 -59.49 70.49
C ASP A 507 55.54 -59.83 69.63
N LYS A 508 54.54 -58.94 69.59
CA LYS A 508 53.33 -59.07 68.75
C LYS A 508 53.51 -58.53 67.33
N GLY A 509 54.72 -58.09 66.95
CA GLY A 509 55.10 -57.83 65.56
C GLY A 509 54.47 -56.60 64.89
N LEU A 510 53.81 -55.72 65.65
CA LEU A 510 53.07 -54.57 65.12
C LEU A 510 53.87 -53.25 65.10
N ILE A 511 55.06 -53.21 65.68
CA ILE A 511 55.90 -52.01 65.77
C ILE A 511 57.37 -52.36 65.52
N ARG A 512 58.09 -51.56 64.74
CA ARG A 512 59.55 -51.61 64.61
C ARG A 512 60.17 -50.24 64.93
N LEU A 513 60.83 -50.15 66.08
CA LEU A 513 61.61 -48.98 66.46
C LEU A 513 62.83 -48.82 65.55
N ARG A 514 63.11 -47.59 65.11
CA ARG A 514 64.41 -47.15 64.57
C ARG A 514 64.88 -45.92 65.34
N HIS A 515 66.16 -45.89 65.66
CA HIS A 515 66.81 -44.70 66.23
C HIS A 515 67.39 -43.85 65.11
N SER A 516 67.03 -42.56 65.08
CA SER A 516 67.73 -41.58 64.26
C SER A 516 68.98 -41.07 64.99
N ALA A 517 70.01 -40.66 64.22
CA ALA A 517 71.31 -40.21 64.76
C ALA A 517 71.26 -38.87 65.54
N SER A 518 70.07 -38.31 65.74
CA SER A 518 69.79 -37.11 66.55
C SER A 518 68.97 -37.38 67.82
N GLY A 519 68.72 -38.65 68.18
CA GLY A 519 68.12 -39.04 69.47
C GLY A 519 66.59 -39.13 69.50
N GLY A 520 65.91 -38.85 68.39
CA GLY A 520 64.47 -39.12 68.24
C GLY A 520 64.18 -40.61 68.01
N LEU A 521 63.14 -41.12 68.68
CA LEU A 521 62.48 -42.38 68.35
C LEU A 521 61.29 -42.11 67.42
N ASP A 522 61.18 -42.88 66.35
CA ASP A 522 60.12 -42.76 65.35
C ASP A 522 59.32 -44.07 65.22
N ILE A 523 58.04 -43.97 64.88
CA ILE A 523 57.06 -45.08 64.92
C ILE A 523 56.29 -45.12 63.60
N GLU A 524 56.61 -46.12 62.77
CA GLU A 524 56.04 -46.30 61.43
C GLU A 524 55.32 -47.66 61.31
N VAL A 525 54.14 -47.66 60.66
CA VAL A 525 53.30 -48.85 60.43
C VAL A 525 52.92 -48.91 58.95
N VAL A 526 53.09 -50.08 58.31
CA VAL A 526 53.02 -50.24 56.83
C VAL A 526 51.98 -51.34 56.45
N PRO A 527 51.20 -51.20 55.35
CA PRO A 527 50.06 -52.09 55.01
C PRO A 527 50.33 -53.03 53.78
N VAL A 528 49.30 -53.36 52.95
CA VAL A 528 49.28 -54.05 51.62
C VAL A 528 49.12 -55.60 51.63
N THR A 529 48.36 -56.34 50.76
CA THR A 529 47.04 -56.24 50.03
C THR A 529 46.66 -57.69 49.52
N VAL A 530 45.84 -57.85 48.43
CA VAL A 530 45.55 -59.07 47.58
C VAL A 530 44.70 -60.20 48.24
N VAL A 531 43.86 -61.04 47.60
CA VAL A 531 43.61 -61.56 46.20
C VAL A 531 42.08 -61.78 46.01
N GLU A 532 41.34 -61.66 44.88
CA GLU A 532 41.52 -61.50 43.41
C GLU A 532 41.18 -62.76 42.53
N TYR A 533 40.99 -62.60 41.19
CA TYR A 533 40.53 -63.59 40.16
C TYR A 533 39.02 -63.98 40.21
N VAL A 534 38.26 -64.34 39.15
CA VAL A 534 38.37 -64.46 37.66
C VAL A 534 36.91 -64.65 37.12
N GLN A 535 36.43 -64.47 35.89
CA GLN A 535 36.73 -63.72 34.64
C GLN A 535 35.62 -64.14 33.61
N LEU A 536 35.36 -63.36 32.56
CA LEU A 536 34.33 -63.55 31.49
C LEU A 536 34.65 -64.74 30.52
N PRO A 537 33.80 -65.20 29.53
CA PRO A 537 32.88 -64.39 28.68
C PRO A 537 31.64 -65.05 27.99
N ALA A 538 31.02 -64.26 27.07
CA ALA A 538 30.14 -64.65 25.93
C ALA A 538 28.71 -65.16 26.24
N SER A 539 27.70 -65.15 25.35
CA SER A 539 27.57 -64.86 23.90
C SER A 539 26.29 -64.00 23.67
N THR A 540 26.11 -63.12 22.67
CA THR A 540 26.25 -63.18 21.19
C THR A 540 25.23 -64.12 20.49
N THR A 541 24.30 -63.76 19.58
CA THR A 541 23.56 -62.50 19.23
C THR A 541 22.31 -62.88 18.40
N GLN A 542 21.07 -62.58 18.84
CA GLN A 542 19.78 -62.70 18.07
C GLN A 542 18.62 -62.00 18.85
N ALA A 543 17.58 -61.40 18.24
CA ALA A 543 16.27 -61.98 17.82
C ALA A 543 15.63 -62.93 18.88
N GLY A 544 14.34 -62.86 19.28
CA GLY A 544 13.10 -62.34 18.65
C GLY A 544 12.29 -63.50 18.01
N PRO A 545 10.93 -63.56 18.03
CA PRO A 545 9.89 -62.59 18.44
C PRO A 545 9.00 -63.22 19.61
N PRO A 546 7.66 -63.02 19.85
CA PRO A 546 6.57 -62.33 19.11
C PRO A 546 5.81 -61.17 19.83
N ASP A 547 5.57 -60.09 19.07
CA ASP A 547 4.42 -59.14 19.05
C ASP A 547 3.85 -58.36 20.29
N PHE A 548 3.59 -57.05 20.04
CA PHE A 548 2.74 -56.03 20.72
C PHE A 548 3.17 -55.28 22.04
N GLU A 549 3.67 -54.02 21.85
CA GLU A 549 3.50 -52.70 22.58
C GLU A 549 3.58 -52.54 24.15
N PRO A 550 3.95 -51.35 24.73
CA PRO A 550 5.12 -50.41 24.60
C PRO A 550 5.65 -49.94 26.04
N LYS A 551 6.33 -48.82 26.43
CA LYS A 551 7.06 -47.61 25.90
C LYS A 551 7.96 -46.90 27.01
N ASP A 552 8.84 -45.96 26.62
CA ASP A 552 9.49 -44.77 27.30
C ASP A 552 10.46 -44.84 28.56
N PRO A 553 11.66 -44.14 28.55
CA PRO A 553 12.66 -44.07 29.67
C PRO A 553 13.23 -42.65 30.10
N SER A 554 14.38 -42.55 30.83
CA SER A 554 14.93 -41.34 31.56
C SER A 554 16.50 -41.26 31.77
N VAL A 555 17.13 -40.13 32.22
CA VAL A 555 18.56 -39.87 32.72
C VAL A 555 18.89 -38.32 32.88
N SER A 556 19.87 -37.68 33.58
CA SER A 556 20.76 -37.87 34.80
C SER A 556 21.34 -36.51 35.42
N LEU A 557 22.60 -36.40 35.94
CA LEU A 557 23.20 -35.37 36.89
C LEU A 557 24.79 -35.28 36.83
N PRO A 558 25.64 -34.54 37.66
CA PRO A 558 25.70 -33.13 38.23
C PRO A 558 27.15 -32.43 38.38
N THR A 559 27.24 -31.23 39.04
CA THR A 559 28.35 -30.59 39.90
C THR A 559 29.41 -29.51 39.43
N SER A 560 29.47 -28.39 40.21
CA SER A 560 30.61 -27.48 40.66
C SER A 560 31.21 -26.25 39.89
N THR A 561 30.93 -25.01 40.43
CA THR A 561 31.71 -23.72 40.45
C THR A 561 32.08 -22.95 39.15
N PRO A 562 32.33 -21.60 39.14
CA PRO A 562 32.14 -20.50 40.13
C PRO A 562 31.13 -19.39 39.62
N PRO A 563 30.96 -18.18 40.20
CA PRO A 563 29.79 -17.29 39.93
C PRO A 563 29.99 -16.10 38.94
N PRO A 564 28.90 -15.54 38.37
CA PRO A 564 28.89 -14.36 37.49
C PRO A 564 28.71 -12.99 38.21
N PRO A 565 28.95 -11.84 37.54
CA PRO A 565 28.88 -10.48 38.11
C PRO A 565 27.44 -9.90 38.24
N PRO A 566 27.26 -8.79 39.02
CA PRO A 566 25.95 -8.18 39.28
C PRO A 566 25.36 -7.37 38.10
N PRO A 567 24.03 -7.15 38.08
CA PRO A 567 23.35 -6.33 37.07
C PRO A 567 23.58 -4.81 37.27
N PRO A 568 23.43 -4.00 36.21
CA PRO A 568 23.53 -2.54 36.28
C PRO A 568 22.33 -1.88 37.01
N PRO A 569 22.51 -0.68 37.59
CA PRO A 569 21.46 0.02 38.33
C PRO A 569 20.36 0.63 37.43
N PRO A 570 19.16 0.89 37.98
CA PRO A 570 18.07 1.54 37.25
C PRO A 570 18.38 3.01 36.94
N PRO A 571 17.82 3.57 35.85
CA PRO A 571 17.99 4.98 35.49
C PRO A 571 17.26 5.92 36.47
N PRO A 572 17.78 7.16 36.69
CA PRO A 572 17.16 8.13 37.59
C PRO A 572 15.87 8.75 37.03
N PRO A 573 14.96 9.23 37.89
CA PRO A 573 13.69 9.83 37.46
C PRO A 573 13.88 11.19 36.77
N PRO A 574 13.07 11.52 35.74
CA PRO A 574 13.03 12.86 35.15
C PRO A 574 12.57 13.91 36.18
N CYS A 575 13.29 15.02 36.29
CA CYS A 575 12.93 16.11 37.19
C CYS A 575 11.71 16.89 36.69
N ILE A 576 10.69 17.02 37.54
CA ILE A 576 9.59 17.98 37.37
C ILE A 576 10.13 19.38 37.75
N PRO A 577 9.93 20.43 36.94
CA PRO A 577 10.28 21.80 37.32
C PRO A 577 9.44 22.28 38.52
N GLY A 578 10.09 22.54 39.66
CA GLY A 578 9.42 23.01 40.87
C GLY A 578 9.07 24.50 40.82
N SER A 579 7.84 24.84 41.22
CA SER A 579 7.34 26.21 41.37
C SER A 579 8.02 26.97 42.52
N SER A 580 8.20 28.30 42.41
CA SER A 580 7.91 29.21 43.53
C SER A 580 7.92 30.71 43.17
N ARG A 581 7.20 31.48 44.00
CA ARG A 581 7.31 32.93 44.29
C ARG A 581 6.96 33.97 43.21
N SER A 582 5.77 34.54 43.38
CA SER A 582 5.49 35.96 43.14
C SER A 582 6.21 36.88 44.15
N PRO A 583 6.27 38.19 43.84
CA PRO A 583 5.88 39.24 44.77
C PRO A 583 4.62 39.96 44.27
N ALA A 584 3.91 40.66 45.17
CA ALA A 584 2.67 41.38 44.85
C ALA A 584 2.79 42.87 45.23
N LEU A 585 2.19 43.76 44.43
CA LEU A 585 1.75 45.08 44.89
C LEU A 585 0.84 45.78 43.85
N GLY A 586 -0.36 46.15 44.31
CA GLY A 586 -1.34 47.01 43.62
C GLY A 586 -2.09 46.40 42.42
N SER A 587 -3.30 46.85 42.08
CA SER A 587 -4.40 47.42 42.89
C SER A 587 -5.62 47.64 41.96
N ASP A 588 -6.81 47.66 42.57
CA ASP A 588 -8.04 48.29 42.07
C ASP A 588 -8.87 47.67 40.91
N VAL A 589 -10.12 47.36 41.33
CA VAL A 589 -11.41 47.62 40.64
C VAL A 589 -11.93 46.62 39.61
N CYS A 590 -13.22 46.30 39.78
CA CYS A 590 -14.06 45.48 38.92
C CYS A 590 -14.53 46.26 37.68
N ASP A 591 -14.98 45.56 36.63
CA ASP A 591 -16.41 45.61 36.31
C ASP A 591 -16.91 44.40 35.51
N SER A 592 -18.21 44.34 35.26
CA SER A 592 -18.96 43.26 34.60
C SER A 592 -19.48 43.68 33.22
N VAL A 593 -19.68 42.75 32.26
CA VAL A 593 -20.80 42.74 31.28
C VAL A 593 -20.74 41.49 30.34
N PRO A 594 -21.89 40.94 29.87
CA PRO A 594 -21.98 39.73 29.01
C PRO A 594 -22.09 40.05 27.47
N PRO A 595 -22.22 39.05 26.56
CA PRO A 595 -21.92 39.22 25.12
C PRO A 595 -23.12 39.53 24.19
N PRO A 596 -22.87 40.00 22.95
CA PRO A 596 -23.88 40.15 21.88
C PRO A 596 -23.88 39.00 20.82
N PRO A 597 -25.03 38.65 20.21
CA PRO A 597 -25.18 37.60 19.18
C PRO A 597 -25.32 38.21 17.73
N PRO A 598 -25.78 37.50 16.66
CA PRO A 598 -25.39 37.79 15.27
C PRO A 598 -26.32 38.72 14.48
N ALA A 599 -25.89 39.09 13.25
CA ALA A 599 -26.65 39.88 12.27
C ALA A 599 -26.69 39.21 10.88
N VAL A 600 -27.69 39.55 10.06
CA VAL A 600 -28.02 38.88 8.79
C VAL A 600 -28.21 39.89 7.65
N GLY A 601 -27.67 39.57 6.46
CA GLY A 601 -28.19 40.01 5.16
C GLY A 601 -27.70 41.38 4.63
N GLY A 602 -27.26 41.39 3.37
CA GLY A 602 -26.96 42.62 2.62
C GLY A 602 -26.30 42.32 1.26
N ILE A 603 -26.99 42.63 0.16
CA ILE A 603 -26.49 42.45 -1.22
C ILE A 603 -26.13 43.82 -1.79
N LEU A 604 -24.97 43.94 -2.46
CA LEU A 604 -24.62 45.08 -3.34
C LEU A 604 -23.90 44.60 -4.62
N PRO A 605 -24.03 45.31 -5.75
CA PRO A 605 -23.61 44.84 -7.08
C PRO A 605 -22.20 45.28 -7.54
N PRO A 606 -21.62 44.63 -8.58
CA PRO A 606 -20.33 45.00 -9.16
C PRO A 606 -20.39 46.18 -10.18
N PRO A 607 -19.27 46.85 -10.47
CA PRO A 607 -19.17 47.99 -11.39
C PRO A 607 -18.97 47.60 -12.89
N PRO A 608 -19.18 48.53 -13.84
CA PRO A 608 -19.11 48.27 -15.29
C PRO A 608 -17.69 48.38 -15.91
N PRO A 609 -17.44 47.77 -17.09
CA PRO A 609 -16.12 47.73 -17.75
C PRO A 609 -15.81 48.92 -18.71
N PRO A 610 -14.52 49.18 -19.01
CA PRO A 610 -14.06 50.20 -19.97
C PRO A 610 -14.00 49.71 -21.45
N PRO A 611 -13.88 50.62 -22.45
CA PRO A 611 -13.95 50.30 -23.89
C PRO A 611 -12.60 49.96 -24.58
N PRO A 612 -12.62 49.34 -25.78
CA PRO A 612 -11.42 48.80 -26.46
C PRO A 612 -10.77 49.71 -27.55
N PRO A 613 -9.45 49.57 -27.82
CA PRO A 613 -8.74 50.08 -29.00
C PRO A 613 -8.48 49.01 -30.10
N PRO A 614 -8.01 49.38 -31.33
CA PRO A 614 -8.17 48.56 -32.54
C PRO A 614 -6.92 47.77 -33.06
N PRO A 615 -7.10 46.81 -34.00
CA PRO A 615 -6.05 46.01 -34.65
C PRO A 615 -5.76 46.46 -36.13
N PRO A 616 -4.99 45.72 -36.97
CA PRO A 616 -3.54 45.51 -36.91
C PRO A 616 -2.82 45.85 -38.26
N ALA A 617 -1.52 45.55 -38.39
CA ALA A 617 -0.75 45.70 -39.64
C ALA A 617 0.09 44.44 -39.97
N VAL A 618 0.52 44.26 -41.24
CA VAL A 618 0.80 42.94 -41.85
C VAL A 618 2.11 42.88 -42.67
N GLY A 619 2.85 41.77 -42.54
CA GLY A 619 3.51 41.08 -43.66
C GLY A 619 5.04 41.19 -43.83
N GLY A 620 5.68 40.07 -44.21
CA GLY A 620 7.09 39.99 -44.64
C GLY A 620 7.56 38.53 -44.85
N ILE A 621 8.15 38.22 -46.01
CA ILE A 621 8.61 36.87 -46.43
C ILE A 621 10.13 36.91 -46.76
N PRO A 622 10.93 35.86 -46.47
CA PRO A 622 12.40 35.95 -46.49
C PRO A 622 13.11 35.68 -47.84
N PRO A 623 14.38 36.11 -48.01
CA PRO A 623 15.25 35.84 -49.17
C PRO A 623 16.15 34.57 -49.04
N PRO A 624 16.86 34.12 -50.11
CA PRO A 624 17.46 32.78 -50.25
C PRO A 624 18.98 32.65 -49.90
N PRO A 625 19.56 31.41 -49.88
CA PRO A 625 20.90 31.13 -49.32
C PRO A 625 22.09 31.14 -50.33
N PRO A 626 23.34 31.32 -49.86
CA PRO A 626 24.59 31.22 -50.64
C PRO A 626 25.33 29.83 -50.53
N PRO A 627 26.38 29.57 -51.36
CA PRO A 627 26.92 28.21 -51.63
C PRO A 627 28.27 27.81 -50.95
N PRO A 628 28.67 26.50 -50.99
CA PRO A 628 29.91 25.95 -50.39
C PRO A 628 31.15 26.06 -51.32
N PRO A 629 32.42 25.95 -50.83
CA PRO A 629 33.15 24.66 -50.61
C PRO A 629 34.28 24.79 -49.52
N PRO A 630 35.40 24.00 -49.44
CA PRO A 630 35.76 22.67 -49.99
C PRO A 630 36.25 21.64 -48.92
N SER A 631 36.60 20.42 -49.36
CA SER A 631 37.06 19.29 -48.52
C SER A 631 38.58 19.26 -48.25
N GLY A 632 39.04 18.67 -47.13
CA GLY A 632 40.47 18.26 -46.98
C GLY A 632 40.95 17.72 -45.63
N ALA A 633 41.56 16.51 -45.67
CA ALA A 633 42.62 15.96 -44.81
C ALA A 633 42.43 15.70 -43.29
N GLY A 634 42.67 14.44 -42.88
CA GLY A 634 43.41 14.09 -41.65
C GLY A 634 42.60 13.54 -40.44
N PRO A 635 43.04 12.44 -39.79
CA PRO A 635 42.52 12.01 -38.49
C PRO A 635 43.24 12.74 -37.33
N PRO A 636 42.54 13.13 -36.24
CA PRO A 636 43.12 13.85 -35.10
C PRO A 636 43.83 12.93 -34.07
N PRO A 637 44.76 13.48 -33.25
CA PRO A 637 45.60 12.72 -32.30
C PRO A 637 44.96 12.55 -30.89
N PRO A 638 45.55 11.69 -30.01
CA PRO A 638 45.07 11.49 -28.64
C PRO A 638 45.28 12.72 -27.71
N PRO A 639 44.47 12.86 -26.64
CA PRO A 639 44.44 14.06 -25.80
C PRO A 639 45.60 14.15 -24.76
N PRO A 640 46.14 15.35 -24.48
CA PRO A 640 47.16 15.60 -23.46
C PRO A 640 46.58 15.80 -22.03
N PRO A 641 47.42 15.67 -20.97
CA PRO A 641 46.98 15.76 -19.57
C PRO A 641 46.72 17.19 -19.06
N PRO A 642 45.90 17.37 -18.00
CA PRO A 642 45.50 18.68 -17.50
C PRO A 642 46.53 19.36 -16.59
N GLY A 643 46.76 20.67 -16.77
CA GLY A 643 47.59 21.46 -15.85
C GLY A 643 47.55 22.98 -16.06
N LEU A 644 47.61 23.71 -14.93
CA LEU A 644 48.07 25.10 -14.77
C LEU A 644 47.38 26.23 -15.59
N GLY A 645 46.40 26.90 -14.97
CA GLY A 645 45.84 28.18 -15.45
C GLY A 645 46.52 29.41 -14.80
N PRO A 646 46.94 30.44 -15.58
CA PRO A 646 47.44 31.73 -15.07
C PRO A 646 46.33 32.67 -14.54
N PRO A 647 46.69 33.76 -13.80
CA PRO A 647 45.74 34.66 -13.14
C PRO A 647 45.16 35.78 -14.04
N PRO A 648 44.05 36.44 -13.64
CA PRO A 648 43.32 37.42 -14.48
C PRO A 648 43.89 38.84 -14.44
N ILE A 649 43.72 39.60 -15.53
CA ILE A 649 44.05 41.03 -15.64
C ILE A 649 42.91 41.81 -16.31
N GLY A 650 42.60 42.99 -15.76
CA GLY A 650 42.15 44.23 -16.42
C GLY A 650 41.08 44.16 -17.52
N GLY A 651 39.88 44.68 -17.22
CA GLY A 651 38.82 44.88 -18.23
C GLY A 651 38.91 46.22 -18.98
N ILE A 652 38.30 46.26 -20.16
CA ILE A 652 37.98 47.47 -20.94
C ILE A 652 36.52 47.33 -21.42
N PRO A 653 35.66 48.37 -21.33
CA PRO A 653 34.27 48.26 -21.77
C PRO A 653 34.13 48.41 -23.30
N PRO A 654 33.26 47.64 -23.98
CA PRO A 654 32.97 47.82 -25.40
C PRO A 654 32.07 49.04 -25.66
N ALA A 655 32.32 49.71 -26.79
CA ALA A 655 31.51 50.83 -27.28
C ALA A 655 30.20 50.34 -27.97
N PRO A 656 29.17 51.19 -28.13
CA PRO A 656 27.85 50.75 -28.61
C PRO A 656 27.76 50.62 -30.13
N GLY A 657 27.10 49.55 -30.61
CA GLY A 657 26.61 49.46 -31.99
C GLY A 657 26.85 48.13 -32.73
N ALA A 658 26.11 47.07 -32.36
CA ALA A 658 25.92 45.88 -33.22
C ALA A 658 24.53 45.26 -32.96
N PRO A 659 23.84 44.65 -33.95
CA PRO A 659 22.48 44.12 -33.78
C PRO A 659 22.45 42.75 -33.08
N ASN A 660 21.42 42.51 -32.25
CA ASN A 660 21.22 41.22 -31.57
C ASN A 660 20.58 40.16 -32.48
N THR A 661 21.19 38.98 -32.57
CA THR A 661 20.57 37.76 -33.10
C THR A 661 19.98 36.91 -31.95
N PRO A 662 18.69 36.56 -31.95
CA PRO A 662 18.06 35.84 -30.84
C PRO A 662 18.07 34.31 -31.04
N SER A 663 19.12 33.62 -30.57
CA SER A 663 19.07 32.19 -30.22
C SER A 663 20.27 31.78 -29.36
N GLY A 664 20.00 31.34 -28.15
CA GLY A 664 21.00 30.91 -27.16
C GLY A 664 20.44 31.00 -25.75
N LEU A 665 20.55 29.92 -24.97
CA LEU A 665 20.06 29.87 -23.59
C LEU A 665 20.72 30.98 -22.75
N LYS A 666 19.92 31.94 -22.27
CA LYS A 666 20.40 33.02 -21.40
C LYS A 666 20.93 32.40 -20.10
N ILE A 667 22.19 32.66 -19.77
CA ILE A 667 22.73 32.34 -18.45
C ILE A 667 22.04 33.29 -17.45
N LYS A 668 20.99 32.81 -16.76
CA LYS A 668 20.25 33.60 -15.75
C LYS A 668 21.22 34.06 -14.66
N LYS A 669 21.09 35.31 -14.21
CA LYS A 669 21.99 35.91 -13.22
C LYS A 669 21.56 35.49 -11.80
N PRO A 670 22.49 35.24 -10.87
CA PRO A 670 22.14 34.99 -9.47
C PRO A 670 21.36 36.16 -8.87
N ILE A 671 20.19 35.86 -8.29
CA ILE A 671 19.34 36.82 -7.58
C ILE A 671 20.09 37.27 -6.31
N GLN A 672 20.15 38.58 -6.07
CA GLN A 672 20.75 39.16 -4.88
C GLN A 672 19.65 39.39 -3.84
N THR A 673 19.67 38.62 -2.75
CA THR A 673 18.76 38.82 -1.61
C THR A 673 19.32 39.87 -0.64
N LYS A 674 18.44 40.63 0.01
CA LYS A 674 18.80 41.59 1.07
C LYS A 674 19.32 40.87 2.32
N PHE A 675 18.76 39.70 2.61
CA PHE A 675 19.06 38.88 3.77
C PHE A 675 19.59 37.50 3.39
N LYS A 676 20.37 36.89 4.29
CA LYS A 676 20.90 35.53 4.09
C LYS A 676 19.81 34.49 4.33
N MET A 677 19.32 33.90 3.26
CA MET A 677 18.25 32.90 3.28
C MET A 677 18.72 31.49 3.66
N PRO A 678 17.82 30.61 4.14
CA PRO A 678 18.10 29.19 4.36
C PRO A 678 18.38 28.48 3.02
N LEU A 679 19.28 27.49 3.02
CA LEU A 679 19.60 26.73 1.81
C LEU A 679 18.54 25.65 1.57
N LEU A 680 17.89 25.71 0.40
CA LEU A 680 17.00 24.64 -0.08
C LEU A 680 17.83 23.57 -0.80
N ASN A 681 17.94 22.38 -0.22
CA ASN A 681 18.73 21.26 -0.75
C ASN A 681 18.01 20.51 -1.88
N TRP A 682 17.54 21.23 -2.91
CA TRP A 682 16.96 20.63 -4.11
C TRP A 682 18.03 19.96 -5.01
N GLN A 683 17.61 19.00 -5.83
CA GLN A 683 18.46 18.43 -6.88
C GLN A 683 18.26 19.23 -8.16
N THR A 684 19.31 19.89 -8.65
CA THR A 684 19.24 20.79 -9.81
C THR A 684 19.53 20.05 -11.12
N LEU A 685 18.69 20.27 -12.14
CA LEU A 685 19.01 19.90 -13.52
C LEU A 685 20.14 20.77 -14.06
N LYS A 686 21.08 20.19 -14.82
CA LYS A 686 22.10 20.96 -15.54
C LYS A 686 21.44 21.70 -16.72
N PRO A 687 21.91 22.88 -17.15
CA PRO A 687 21.30 23.62 -18.27
C PRO A 687 21.17 22.82 -19.57
N THR A 688 22.07 21.86 -19.82
CA THR A 688 22.00 20.93 -20.97
C THR A 688 20.85 19.91 -20.87
N GLN A 689 20.35 19.64 -19.66
CA GLN A 689 19.20 18.77 -19.39
C GLN A 689 17.88 19.54 -19.31
N VAL A 690 17.93 20.88 -19.28
CA VAL A 690 16.75 21.75 -19.14
C VAL A 690 16.09 22.04 -20.49
N LYS A 691 16.90 22.16 -21.56
CA LYS A 691 16.51 22.68 -22.89
C LYS A 691 15.18 22.13 -23.43
N ASP A 692 14.93 20.84 -23.27
CA ASP A 692 13.77 20.14 -23.83
C ASP A 692 12.83 19.64 -22.69
N THR A 693 12.72 20.44 -21.62
CA THR A 693 11.85 20.21 -20.46
C THR A 693 11.05 21.46 -20.12
N VAL A 694 9.96 21.31 -19.35
CA VAL A 694 9.14 22.42 -18.84
C VAL A 694 9.96 23.55 -18.19
N PHE A 695 11.11 23.24 -17.58
CA PHE A 695 11.99 24.22 -16.94
C PHE A 695 12.70 25.17 -17.91
N ASN A 696 12.61 24.96 -19.23
CA ASN A 696 13.02 25.94 -20.25
C ASN A 696 11.91 26.93 -20.61
N GLU A 697 10.64 26.55 -20.39
CA GLU A 697 9.45 27.36 -20.67
C GLU A 697 9.02 28.20 -19.44
N LEU A 698 9.39 27.77 -18.23
CA LEU A 698 9.13 28.49 -16.99
C LEU A 698 10.04 29.73 -16.85
N ASP A 699 9.41 30.91 -16.79
CA ASP A 699 10.10 32.14 -16.42
C ASP A 699 9.86 32.52 -14.95
N ASP A 700 10.94 32.56 -14.19
CA ASP A 700 10.97 33.03 -12.80
C ASP A 700 11.06 34.57 -12.72
N GLU A 701 11.54 35.28 -13.76
CA GLU A 701 11.63 36.75 -13.74
C GLU A 701 10.24 37.41 -13.62
N GLN A 702 9.19 36.88 -14.28
CA GLN A 702 7.81 37.34 -14.09
C GLN A 702 7.29 37.05 -12.67
N VAL A 703 7.40 35.81 -12.20
CA VAL A 703 6.84 35.38 -10.90
C VAL A 703 7.51 36.10 -9.72
N LEU A 704 8.81 36.39 -9.82
CA LEU A 704 9.54 37.20 -8.84
C LEU A 704 9.13 38.67 -8.82
N GLY A 705 8.53 39.19 -9.90
CA GLY A 705 7.95 40.53 -9.98
C GLY A 705 6.54 40.63 -9.39
N GLU A 706 5.76 39.55 -9.45
CA GLU A 706 4.39 39.48 -8.90
C GLU A 706 4.36 39.15 -7.39
N LEU A 707 5.35 38.39 -6.90
CA LEU A 707 5.42 37.98 -5.49
C LEU A 707 6.16 38.99 -4.60
N ASN A 708 5.63 39.23 -3.39
CA ASN A 708 6.27 40.09 -2.39
C ASN A 708 7.48 39.39 -1.72
N MET A 709 8.62 39.41 -2.41
CA MET A 709 9.88 38.86 -1.94
C MET A 709 10.41 39.55 -0.67
N ASP A 710 10.08 40.82 -0.43
CA ASP A 710 10.52 41.55 0.77
C ASP A 710 9.94 40.94 2.06
N VAL A 711 8.65 40.62 2.07
CA VAL A 711 8.00 39.93 3.19
C VAL A 711 8.52 38.48 3.32
N PHE A 712 8.83 37.81 2.22
CA PHE A 712 9.42 36.47 2.24
C PHE A 712 10.82 36.46 2.86
N GLU A 713 11.68 37.42 2.48
CA GLU A 713 13.00 37.61 3.09
C GLU A 713 12.91 37.98 4.58
N GLU A 714 12.01 38.88 4.95
CA GLU A 714 11.75 39.28 6.34
C GLU A 714 11.38 38.08 7.23
N LEU A 715 10.52 37.18 6.73
CA LEU A 715 10.03 36.01 7.47
C LEU A 715 11.03 34.85 7.54
N PHE A 716 11.78 34.58 6.46
CA PHE A 716 12.62 33.38 6.37
C PHE A 716 14.13 33.63 6.59
N LYS A 717 14.57 34.88 6.78
CA LYS A 717 15.98 35.23 7.06
C LYS A 717 16.63 34.37 8.15
N THR A 718 17.85 33.91 7.90
CA THR A 718 18.65 33.21 8.92
C THR A 718 19.12 34.18 10.01
N ARG A 719 19.23 33.69 11.26
CA ARG A 719 19.68 34.48 12.43
C ARG A 719 21.13 34.99 12.36
N ALA A 720 21.87 34.67 11.30
CA ALA A 720 23.29 34.98 11.13
C ALA A 720 23.51 36.14 10.13
N GLN A 721 22.95 37.30 10.43
CA GLN A 721 23.21 38.54 9.68
C GLN A 721 24.41 39.28 10.30
N GLY A 722 25.58 39.15 9.67
CA GLY A 722 26.75 39.98 9.95
C GLY A 722 26.95 41.02 8.86
N ASN A 723 27.18 42.28 9.22
CA ASN A 723 27.30 43.39 8.28
C ASN A 723 28.36 43.12 7.20
N THR A 724 27.96 43.12 5.93
CA THR A 724 28.80 42.91 4.75
C THR A 724 29.60 44.17 4.36
N ALA A 725 30.33 44.75 5.33
CA ALA A 725 30.96 46.06 5.18
C ALA A 725 32.45 46.17 5.63
N ASP A 726 33.13 45.10 6.06
CA ASP A 726 34.59 45.16 6.36
C ASP A 726 35.38 43.83 6.16
N LEU A 727 35.01 43.02 5.16
CA LEU A 727 35.69 41.73 4.90
C LEU A 727 37.01 41.84 4.10
N THR A 728 37.46 43.04 3.74
CA THR A 728 38.72 43.25 3.01
C THR A 728 39.96 43.34 3.90
N LYS A 729 39.83 43.27 5.23
CA LYS A 729 40.93 43.58 6.19
C LYS A 729 41.29 42.51 7.25
N ILE A 730 40.93 41.23 7.07
CA ILE A 730 41.58 40.13 7.82
C ILE A 730 42.30 39.16 6.87
N LYS A 731 43.52 39.54 6.46
CA LYS A 731 44.61 38.59 6.27
C LYS A 731 45.43 38.53 7.56
N LYS A 732 45.07 37.64 8.49
CA LYS A 732 45.96 37.20 9.57
C LYS A 732 46.15 35.69 9.48
N ALA A 733 47.40 35.24 9.63
CA ALA A 733 47.77 33.87 9.29
C ALA A 733 47.35 32.86 10.36
N SER A 734 46.42 31.97 10.01
CA SER A 734 46.36 30.64 10.63
C SER A 734 47.45 29.76 10.00
N LYS A 735 48.27 29.12 10.84
CA LYS A 735 49.34 28.23 10.36
C LYS A 735 48.70 26.99 9.74
N LYS A 736 49.04 26.67 8.47
CA LYS A 736 48.75 25.35 7.91
C LYS A 736 49.53 24.30 8.70
N ALA A 737 48.84 23.27 9.19
CA ALA A 737 49.46 21.98 9.45
C ALA A 737 49.95 21.39 8.10
N PRO A 738 50.98 20.51 8.08
CA PRO A 738 51.42 19.86 6.85
C PRO A 738 50.24 19.12 6.20
N SER A 739 50.04 19.33 4.90
CA SER A 739 48.99 18.67 4.14
C SER A 739 49.39 17.23 3.86
N LYS A 740 48.78 16.28 4.58
CA LYS A 740 48.85 14.85 4.27
C LYS A 740 48.49 14.61 2.80
N THR A 741 49.32 13.82 2.12
CA THR A 741 49.13 13.35 0.74
C THR A 741 47.96 12.38 0.70
N SER A 742 47.10 12.49 -0.31
CA SER A 742 46.02 11.51 -0.53
C SER A 742 46.18 10.82 -1.88
N LEU A 743 45.88 9.52 -1.92
CA LEU A 743 46.08 8.66 -3.08
C LEU A 743 44.76 8.17 -3.68
N ILE A 744 43.73 8.01 -2.85
CA ILE A 744 42.37 7.63 -3.25
C ILE A 744 41.57 8.87 -3.67
N ASP A 745 40.52 8.67 -4.49
CA ASP A 745 39.61 9.75 -4.88
C ASP A 745 39.11 10.57 -3.67
N GLN A 746 39.06 11.90 -3.85
CA GLN A 746 38.77 12.83 -2.77
C GLN A 746 37.31 12.75 -2.28
N ASN A 747 36.38 12.21 -3.06
CA ASN A 747 35.00 11.99 -2.61
C ASN A 747 34.84 10.61 -1.95
N LYS A 748 35.49 9.56 -2.47
CA LYS A 748 35.58 8.26 -1.80
C LYS A 748 36.24 8.40 -0.41
N SER A 749 37.32 9.17 -0.29
CA SER A 749 37.97 9.52 0.99
C SER A 749 37.03 10.25 1.96
N LYS A 750 36.32 11.29 1.53
CA LYS A 750 35.31 11.99 2.37
C LYS A 750 34.19 11.06 2.84
N ASN A 751 33.65 10.24 1.94
CA ASN A 751 32.56 9.32 2.25
C ASN A 751 33.03 8.25 3.24
N LEU A 752 34.25 7.74 3.08
CA LEU A 752 34.89 6.81 4.01
C LEU A 752 35.08 7.45 5.40
N ALA A 753 35.57 8.68 5.48
CA ALA A 753 35.70 9.41 6.75
C ALA A 753 34.36 9.59 7.47
N ILE A 754 33.26 9.80 6.73
CA ILE A 754 31.90 9.84 7.28
C ILE A 754 31.47 8.46 7.80
N THR A 755 31.70 7.39 7.03
CA THR A 755 31.38 6.00 7.43
C THR A 755 32.14 5.58 8.68
N LEU A 756 33.46 5.79 8.73
CA LEU A 756 34.30 5.51 9.90
C LEU A 756 33.83 6.33 11.13
N ARG A 757 33.39 7.57 10.93
CA ARG A 757 32.81 8.40 11.99
C ARG A 757 31.42 7.93 12.45
N LYS A 758 30.61 7.26 11.61
CA LYS A 758 29.38 6.56 12.04
C LYS A 758 29.72 5.34 12.89
N GLY A 759 30.75 4.57 12.52
CA GLY A 759 31.18 3.38 13.25
C GLY A 759 31.82 3.66 14.61
N GLY A 760 32.54 4.79 14.76
CA GLY A 760 33.13 5.22 16.03
C GLY A 760 34.33 4.39 16.53
N MET A 761 34.63 3.27 15.88
CA MET A 761 35.78 2.39 16.16
C MET A 761 37.09 2.96 15.59
N THR A 762 38.23 2.48 16.11
CA THR A 762 39.52 2.79 15.51
C THR A 762 39.74 2.00 14.21
N PRO A 763 40.46 2.56 13.21
CA PRO A 763 40.85 1.85 11.98
C PRO A 763 41.41 0.45 12.21
N SER A 764 42.26 0.28 13.23
CA SER A 764 42.86 -1.02 13.59
C SER A 764 41.83 -2.00 14.14
N ALA A 765 40.96 -1.56 15.07
CA ALA A 765 39.94 -2.43 15.66
C ALA A 765 38.93 -2.96 14.63
N ILE A 766 38.59 -2.17 13.61
CA ILE A 766 37.75 -2.61 12.49
C ILE A 766 38.42 -3.74 11.71
N CYS A 767 39.72 -3.59 11.38
CA CYS A 767 40.47 -4.65 10.70
C CYS A 767 40.55 -5.93 11.55
N THR A 768 40.93 -5.80 12.82
CA THR A 768 41.02 -6.95 13.74
C THR A 768 39.67 -7.66 13.89
N ALA A 769 38.55 -6.95 14.03
CA ALA A 769 37.23 -7.55 14.17
C ALA A 769 36.77 -8.31 12.90
N ILE A 770 37.18 -7.88 11.70
CA ILE A 770 36.97 -8.61 10.44
C ILE A 770 37.94 -9.81 10.31
N GLU A 771 39.12 -9.73 10.91
CA GLU A 771 40.08 -10.84 10.98
C GLU A 771 39.62 -11.94 11.95
N THR A 772 39.03 -11.57 13.09
CA THR A 772 38.54 -12.50 14.15
C THR A 772 37.06 -12.88 14.05
N TYR A 773 36.29 -12.27 13.13
CA TYR A 773 34.83 -12.44 12.98
C TYR A 773 34.03 -12.03 14.24
N ASP A 774 34.41 -10.91 14.85
CA ASP A 774 33.70 -10.37 16.01
C ASP A 774 32.37 -9.70 15.60
N GLN A 775 31.29 -10.46 15.79
CA GLN A 775 29.90 -10.05 15.56
C GLN A 775 29.35 -9.08 16.63
N GLN A 776 30.05 -8.85 17.74
CA GLN A 776 29.59 -7.96 18.82
C GLN A 776 30.10 -6.52 18.66
N SER A 777 31.31 -6.31 18.12
CA SER A 777 31.84 -4.96 17.89
C SER A 777 31.44 -4.35 16.54
N LEU A 778 31.16 -5.16 15.52
CA LEU A 778 30.75 -4.70 14.19
C LEU A 778 29.25 -4.94 13.94
N SER A 779 28.47 -3.87 13.87
CA SER A 779 27.05 -3.95 13.54
C SER A 779 26.80 -4.24 12.05
N ILE A 780 25.69 -4.90 11.75
CA ILE A 780 25.33 -5.33 10.38
C ILE A 780 25.23 -4.12 9.43
N GLU A 781 24.54 -3.05 9.83
CA GLU A 781 24.49 -1.79 9.06
C GLU A 781 25.88 -1.22 8.74
N PHE A 782 26.86 -1.41 9.63
CA PHE A 782 28.21 -0.88 9.44
C PHE A 782 29.04 -1.78 8.51
N LEU A 783 28.84 -3.10 8.56
CA LEU A 783 29.44 -4.05 7.61
C LEU A 783 28.93 -3.83 6.18
N GLU A 784 27.62 -3.63 5.99
CA GLU A 784 27.02 -3.32 4.69
C GLU A 784 27.54 -1.99 4.12
N LEU A 785 27.71 -0.97 4.97
CA LEU A 785 28.36 0.28 4.58
C LEU A 785 29.85 0.08 4.24
N LEU A 786 30.58 -0.78 4.96
CA LEU A 786 31.99 -1.07 4.70
C LEU A 786 32.23 -1.90 3.41
N GLU A 787 31.30 -2.77 2.97
CA GLU A 787 31.44 -3.52 1.71
C GLU A 787 31.62 -2.58 0.50
N HIS A 788 30.97 -1.41 0.54
CA HIS A 788 31.06 -0.37 -0.49
C HIS A 788 32.44 0.32 -0.55
N PHE A 789 33.26 0.19 0.50
CA PHE A 789 34.63 0.76 0.56
C PHE A 789 35.74 -0.26 0.32
N ILE A 790 35.42 -1.52 0.00
CA ILE A 790 36.43 -2.52 -0.39
C ILE A 790 37.34 -1.94 -1.51
N PRO A 791 38.67 -1.91 -1.32
CA PRO A 791 39.59 -1.35 -2.32
C PRO A 791 39.54 -2.14 -3.63
N SER A 792 39.59 -1.45 -4.77
CA SER A 792 39.84 -2.09 -6.06
C SER A 792 41.30 -2.52 -6.19
N ASP A 793 41.58 -3.48 -7.08
CA ASP A 793 42.95 -3.94 -7.38
C ASP A 793 43.89 -2.80 -7.83
N PHE A 794 43.34 -1.72 -8.41
CA PHE A 794 44.11 -0.55 -8.81
C PHE A 794 44.48 0.33 -7.60
N GLU A 795 43.50 0.66 -6.75
CA GLU A 795 43.74 1.44 -5.53
C GLU A 795 44.69 0.71 -4.58
N LEU A 796 44.50 -0.60 -4.40
CA LEU A 796 45.37 -1.41 -3.54
C LEU A 796 46.82 -1.46 -4.07
N LYS A 797 47.02 -1.58 -5.40
CA LYS A 797 48.34 -1.50 -6.01
C LYS A 797 48.99 -0.12 -5.82
N LEU A 798 48.21 0.96 -5.92
CA LEU A 798 48.72 2.33 -5.69
C LEU A 798 49.21 2.52 -4.25
N LEU A 799 48.41 2.09 -3.26
CA LEU A 799 48.74 2.16 -1.84
C LEU A 799 49.96 1.27 -1.48
N VAL A 800 49.98 0.03 -1.96
CA VAL A 800 51.08 -0.93 -1.71
C VAL A 800 52.38 -0.52 -2.41
N ASN A 801 52.31 0.15 -3.58
CA ASN A 801 53.51 0.68 -4.22
C ASN A 801 54.06 1.90 -3.47
N TYR A 802 53.21 2.78 -2.92
CA TYR A 802 53.65 3.89 -2.07
C TYR A 802 54.40 3.40 -0.81
N GLU A 803 53.93 2.30 -0.20
CA GLU A 803 54.61 1.61 0.90
C GLU A 803 55.96 1.01 0.46
N LYS A 804 56.01 0.33 -0.70
CA LYS A 804 57.24 -0.28 -1.25
C LYS A 804 58.30 0.75 -1.67
N ASP A 805 57.89 1.95 -2.08
CA ASP A 805 58.78 3.08 -2.36
C ASP A 805 59.50 3.60 -1.09
N GLY A 806 59.18 3.09 0.10
CA GLY A 806 59.83 3.48 1.36
C GLY A 806 59.42 4.89 1.85
N ARG A 807 58.28 5.40 1.39
CA ARG A 807 57.75 6.72 1.77
C ARG A 807 57.10 6.67 3.15
N PRO A 808 57.17 7.74 3.97
CA PRO A 808 56.55 7.74 5.30
C PRO A 808 55.04 7.53 5.21
N LEU A 809 54.52 6.52 5.92
CA LEU A 809 53.08 6.24 5.95
C LEU A 809 52.33 7.34 6.72
N GLU A 810 53.01 8.06 7.61
CA GLU A 810 52.52 9.21 8.38
C GLU A 810 52.10 10.38 7.48
N GLU A 811 52.70 10.50 6.30
CA GLU A 811 52.35 11.52 5.29
C GLU A 811 51.04 11.24 4.57
N LEU A 812 50.50 10.01 4.60
CA LEU A 812 49.21 9.68 4.00
C LEU A 812 48.03 10.22 4.82
N THR A 813 46.84 10.39 4.21
CA THR A 813 45.61 10.65 4.97
C THR A 813 45.26 9.47 5.89
N ASN A 814 44.46 9.71 6.92
CA ASN A 814 44.06 8.65 7.86
C ASN A 814 43.15 7.62 7.16
N GLU A 815 42.45 8.08 6.12
CA GLU A 815 41.56 7.35 5.24
C GLU A 815 42.35 6.45 4.27
N ASP A 816 43.43 6.95 3.67
CA ASP A 816 44.37 6.15 2.87
C ASP A 816 45.10 5.10 3.73
N GLN A 817 45.49 5.47 4.97
CA GLN A 817 46.08 4.54 5.95
C GLN A 817 45.12 3.41 6.35
N PHE A 818 43.83 3.72 6.57
CA PHE A 818 42.81 2.69 6.79
C PHE A 818 42.67 1.81 5.55
N MET A 819 42.55 2.38 4.35
CA MET A 819 42.36 1.60 3.12
C MET A 819 43.53 0.67 2.79
N LEU A 820 44.77 1.06 3.10
CA LEU A 820 45.94 0.18 3.03
C LEU A 820 45.85 -0.98 4.03
N SER A 821 45.45 -0.71 5.28
CA SER A 821 45.28 -1.73 6.32
C SER A 821 44.12 -2.69 6.01
N PHE A 822 42.98 -2.14 5.59
CA PHE A 822 41.75 -2.84 5.23
C PHE A 822 41.97 -3.73 3.99
N GLY A 823 42.63 -3.20 2.95
CA GLY A 823 42.96 -3.95 1.74
C GLY A 823 44.05 -5.03 1.89
N LYS A 824 44.81 -5.03 3.01
CA LYS A 824 45.74 -6.11 3.36
C LYS A 824 45.06 -7.36 3.92
N ILE A 825 43.79 -7.26 4.35
CA ILE A 825 43.05 -8.37 4.95
C ILE A 825 42.82 -9.49 3.89
N PRO A 826 43.31 -10.71 4.11
CA PRO A 826 43.16 -11.80 3.15
C PRO A 826 41.69 -12.20 3.01
N ARG A 827 41.20 -12.28 1.77
CA ARG A 827 39.78 -12.57 1.42
C ARG A 827 38.77 -11.59 2.05
N LEU A 828 39.12 -10.30 2.14
CA LEU A 828 38.30 -9.22 2.71
C LEU A 828 36.80 -9.30 2.35
N ARG A 829 36.46 -9.42 1.05
CA ARG A 829 35.06 -9.49 0.60
C ARG A 829 34.36 -10.73 1.16
N GLN A 830 34.98 -11.89 1.10
CA GLN A 830 34.38 -13.13 1.59
C GLN A 830 34.25 -13.12 3.12
N ARG A 831 35.20 -12.52 3.85
CA ARG A 831 35.11 -12.26 5.30
C ARG A 831 33.92 -11.37 5.66
N ILE A 832 33.79 -10.20 5.03
CA ILE A 832 32.67 -9.28 5.26
C ILE A 832 31.33 -9.96 4.95
N ASN A 833 31.22 -10.65 3.82
CA ASN A 833 29.96 -11.27 3.41
C ASN A 833 29.60 -12.47 4.33
N THR A 834 30.59 -13.20 4.84
CA THR A 834 30.39 -14.27 5.84
C THR A 834 29.98 -13.70 7.20
N LEU A 835 30.64 -12.65 7.68
CA LEU A 835 30.30 -11.98 8.95
C LEU A 835 28.92 -11.31 8.90
N THR A 836 28.55 -10.71 7.77
CA THR A 836 27.20 -10.17 7.50
C THR A 836 26.13 -11.26 7.47
N PHE A 837 26.46 -12.45 6.95
CA PHE A 837 25.58 -13.62 7.00
C PHE A 837 25.41 -14.15 8.44
N MET A 838 26.51 -14.29 9.20
CA MET A 838 26.47 -14.67 10.62
C MET A 838 25.66 -13.68 11.46
N GLY A 839 25.79 -12.39 11.15
CA GLY A 839 24.95 -11.30 11.68
C GLY A 839 23.47 -11.55 11.48
N ASN A 840 23.05 -11.75 10.23
CA ASN A 840 21.63 -11.84 9.84
C ASN A 840 20.97 -13.19 10.13
N PHE A 841 21.73 -14.29 10.23
CA PHE A 841 21.16 -15.66 10.34
C PHE A 841 20.12 -15.81 11.47
N PRO A 842 20.36 -15.38 12.73
CA PRO A 842 19.42 -15.63 13.83
C PRO A 842 18.07 -14.94 13.63
N ASP A 843 18.06 -13.69 13.18
CA ASP A 843 16.82 -12.93 12.97
C ASP A 843 16.05 -13.40 11.72
N ILE A 844 16.75 -13.87 10.68
CA ILE A 844 16.10 -14.54 9.54
C ILE A 844 15.43 -15.84 10.01
N VAL A 845 16.11 -16.73 10.74
CA VAL A 845 15.51 -17.98 11.24
C VAL A 845 14.30 -17.70 12.13
N LYS A 846 14.43 -16.76 13.07
CA LYS A 846 13.37 -16.29 13.99
C LYS A 846 12.16 -15.71 13.24
N ARG A 847 12.34 -15.15 12.05
CA ARG A 847 11.26 -14.69 11.14
C ARG A 847 10.64 -15.83 10.34
N LEU A 848 11.41 -16.83 9.91
CA LEU A 848 10.95 -17.91 9.02
C LEU A 848 10.22 -19.03 9.78
N GLN A 849 10.76 -19.50 10.91
CA GLN A 849 10.19 -20.61 11.69
C GLN A 849 8.70 -20.44 12.06
N PRO A 850 8.21 -19.29 12.59
CA PRO A 850 6.79 -19.16 12.91
C PRO A 850 5.87 -19.15 11.69
N GLN A 851 6.38 -18.81 10.51
CA GLN A 851 5.63 -18.85 9.25
C GLN A 851 5.48 -20.30 8.76
N LEU A 852 6.58 -21.08 8.78
CA LEU A 852 6.55 -22.53 8.53
C LEU A 852 5.57 -23.23 9.46
N ASN A 853 5.69 -23.02 10.77
CA ASN A 853 4.84 -23.63 11.78
C ASN A 853 3.36 -23.26 11.56
N SER A 854 3.06 -22.03 11.12
CA SER A 854 1.69 -21.60 10.80
C SER A 854 1.14 -22.33 9.56
N ILE A 855 1.92 -22.47 8.48
CA ILE A 855 1.52 -23.24 7.29
C ILE A 855 1.29 -24.71 7.63
N ILE A 856 2.21 -25.35 8.37
CA ILE A 856 2.10 -26.76 8.77
C ILE A 856 0.84 -26.98 9.61
N ALA A 857 0.66 -26.18 10.67
CA ALA A 857 -0.47 -26.34 11.60
C ALA A 857 -1.82 -26.05 10.92
N ALA A 858 -1.92 -25.03 10.07
CA ALA A 858 -3.15 -24.76 9.33
C ALA A 858 -3.48 -25.86 8.31
N SER A 859 -2.48 -26.32 7.54
CA SER A 859 -2.67 -27.37 6.54
C SER A 859 -3.08 -28.70 7.19
N MET A 860 -2.41 -29.10 8.27
CA MET A 860 -2.72 -30.33 8.99
C MET A 860 -4.09 -30.25 9.69
N SER A 861 -4.40 -29.15 10.37
CA SER A 861 -5.64 -29.03 11.14
C SER A 861 -6.90 -28.92 10.28
N ILE A 862 -6.85 -28.20 9.16
CA ILE A 862 -7.95 -28.17 8.19
C ILE A 862 -8.16 -29.56 7.55
N LYS A 863 -7.07 -30.30 7.28
CA LYS A 863 -7.14 -31.64 6.69
C LYS A 863 -7.59 -32.74 7.67
N SER A 864 -7.30 -32.60 8.96
CA SER A 864 -7.65 -33.61 9.98
C SER A 864 -8.99 -33.38 10.68
N SER A 865 -9.55 -32.16 10.62
CA SER A 865 -10.83 -31.82 11.28
C SER A 865 -11.99 -32.68 10.76
N SER A 866 -12.46 -33.59 11.61
CA SER A 866 -13.63 -34.43 11.36
C SER A 866 -14.91 -33.61 11.36
N LYS A 867 -14.98 -32.55 12.17
CA LYS A 867 -16.14 -31.66 12.27
C LYS A 867 -16.31 -30.79 11.04
N LEU A 868 -15.21 -30.21 10.52
CA LEU A 868 -15.23 -29.48 9.25
C LEU A 868 -15.70 -30.39 8.11
N LYS A 869 -15.18 -31.62 8.02
CA LYS A 869 -15.64 -32.62 7.05
C LYS A 869 -17.15 -32.87 7.16
N LYS A 870 -17.69 -33.00 8.38
CA LYS A 870 -19.13 -33.24 8.58
C LYS A 870 -20.00 -32.04 8.22
N ILE A 871 -19.52 -30.82 8.45
CA ILE A 871 -20.21 -29.59 8.00
C ILE A 871 -20.21 -29.48 6.48
N LEU A 872 -19.12 -29.83 5.80
CA LEU A 872 -19.07 -29.89 4.34
C LEU A 872 -20.02 -30.97 3.76
N GLU A 873 -20.21 -32.10 4.47
CA GLU A 873 -21.21 -33.11 4.13
C GLU A 873 -22.66 -32.58 4.27
N ILE A 874 -22.94 -31.81 5.33
CA ILE A 874 -24.26 -31.15 5.54
C ILE A 874 -24.52 -30.12 4.43
N ILE A 875 -23.52 -29.29 4.08
CA ILE A 875 -23.60 -28.33 2.98
C ILE A 875 -23.82 -29.04 1.64
N LEU A 876 -23.13 -30.16 1.39
CA LEU A 876 -23.32 -30.97 0.19
C LEU A 876 -24.74 -31.55 0.11
N ALA A 877 -25.30 -32.00 1.23
CA ALA A 877 -26.67 -32.53 1.28
C ALA A 877 -27.71 -31.45 0.94
N PHE A 878 -27.62 -30.25 1.53
CA PHE A 878 -28.50 -29.13 1.20
C PHE A 878 -28.30 -28.64 -0.24
N GLY A 879 -27.05 -28.48 -0.69
CA GLY A 879 -26.72 -28.08 -2.05
C GLY A 879 -27.29 -29.04 -3.10
N ASN A 880 -27.18 -30.36 -2.86
CA ASN A 880 -27.79 -31.38 -3.70
C ASN A 880 -29.32 -31.32 -3.68
N TYR A 881 -29.94 -31.21 -2.50
CA TYR A 881 -31.40 -31.11 -2.39
C TYR A 881 -31.96 -29.92 -3.18
N MET A 882 -31.29 -28.76 -3.11
CA MET A 882 -31.70 -27.54 -3.83
C MET A 882 -31.44 -27.61 -5.34
N ASN A 883 -30.38 -28.28 -5.81
CA ASN A 883 -29.96 -28.25 -7.22
C ASN A 883 -30.37 -29.48 -8.05
N SER A 884 -30.77 -30.60 -7.42
CA SER A 884 -31.00 -31.90 -8.09
C SER A 884 -31.90 -31.83 -9.32
N SER A 885 -32.95 -31.01 -9.29
CA SER A 885 -33.93 -30.87 -10.37
C SER A 885 -33.43 -30.12 -11.62
N LYS A 886 -32.33 -29.37 -11.51
CA LYS A 886 -31.77 -28.56 -12.62
C LYS A 886 -30.34 -28.93 -13.00
N LYS A 887 -29.53 -29.42 -12.06
CA LYS A 887 -28.10 -29.72 -12.25
C LYS A 887 -27.72 -31.17 -11.91
N GLY A 888 -28.68 -31.99 -11.48
CA GLY A 888 -28.41 -33.32 -10.94
C GLY A 888 -27.79 -33.29 -9.55
N ALA A 889 -27.47 -34.46 -9.01
CA ALA A 889 -26.74 -34.61 -7.76
C ALA A 889 -25.22 -34.69 -8.03
N VAL A 890 -24.43 -34.05 -7.18
CA VAL A 890 -22.96 -34.02 -7.24
C VAL A 890 -22.34 -34.63 -5.98
N TYR A 891 -21.11 -35.12 -6.10
CA TYR A 891 -20.37 -35.76 -5.00
C TYR A 891 -19.47 -34.79 -4.20
N GLY A 892 -19.41 -33.51 -4.60
CA GLY A 892 -18.59 -32.48 -3.96
C GLY A 892 -18.75 -31.12 -4.65
N PHE A 893 -18.12 -30.09 -4.11
CA PHE A 893 -18.14 -28.71 -4.62
C PHE A 893 -16.75 -28.04 -4.47
N ARG A 894 -16.49 -26.97 -5.24
CA ARG A 894 -15.26 -26.15 -5.15
C ARG A 894 -15.30 -25.30 -3.88
N LEU A 895 -14.16 -25.05 -3.24
CA LEU A 895 -14.13 -24.35 -1.94
C LEU A 895 -14.77 -22.97 -1.97
N GLN A 896 -14.69 -22.26 -3.11
CA GLN A 896 -15.32 -20.95 -3.29
C GLN A 896 -16.85 -20.96 -3.05
N SER A 897 -17.53 -22.10 -3.21
CA SER A 897 -18.97 -22.24 -2.95
C SER A 897 -19.37 -22.01 -1.49
N LEU A 898 -18.41 -21.97 -0.55
CA LEU A 898 -18.68 -21.58 0.85
C LEU A 898 -19.10 -20.11 1.00
N ASP A 899 -18.66 -19.22 0.11
CA ASP A 899 -19.06 -17.81 0.13
C ASP A 899 -20.55 -17.64 -0.22
N LEU A 900 -21.05 -18.45 -1.16
CA LEU A 900 -22.44 -18.42 -1.65
C LEU A 900 -23.48 -18.76 -0.56
N LEU A 901 -23.06 -19.33 0.57
CA LEU A 901 -23.92 -19.63 1.72
C LEU A 901 -24.37 -18.36 2.47
N LEU A 902 -23.63 -17.26 2.33
CA LEU A 902 -24.02 -15.94 2.83
C LEU A 902 -24.98 -15.24 1.86
N GLU A 903 -24.77 -15.41 0.56
CA GLU A 903 -25.56 -14.77 -0.51
C GLU A 903 -26.94 -15.41 -0.68
N THR A 904 -27.03 -16.74 -0.56
CA THR A 904 -28.28 -17.49 -0.68
C THR A 904 -29.21 -17.17 0.50
N LYS A 905 -30.37 -16.57 0.24
CA LYS A 905 -31.37 -16.19 1.25
C LYS A 905 -32.65 -17.01 1.19
N SER A 906 -33.38 -17.03 2.31
CA SER A 906 -34.76 -17.53 2.38
C SER A 906 -35.73 -16.68 1.55
N THR A 907 -36.91 -17.22 1.23
CA THR A 907 -37.93 -16.57 0.38
C THR A 907 -38.44 -15.24 0.94
N ASP A 908 -38.55 -15.15 2.28
CA ASP A 908 -38.88 -13.95 3.05
C ASP A 908 -37.68 -13.02 3.28
N ARG A 909 -36.50 -13.40 2.77
CA ARG A 909 -35.19 -12.71 2.90
C ARG A 909 -34.74 -12.47 4.35
N SER A 910 -35.38 -13.09 5.34
CA SER A 910 -35.12 -12.91 6.78
C SER A 910 -33.83 -13.57 7.29
N GLN A 911 -33.36 -14.61 6.61
CA GLN A 911 -32.18 -15.38 7.00
C GLN A 911 -31.40 -15.90 5.77
N THR A 912 -30.11 -16.19 5.94
CA THR A 912 -29.29 -16.82 4.88
C THR A 912 -29.32 -18.35 4.97
N LEU A 913 -28.85 -19.04 3.94
CA LEU A 913 -28.65 -20.50 3.99
C LEU A 913 -27.65 -20.88 5.09
N LEU A 914 -26.64 -20.05 5.36
CA LEU A 914 -25.73 -20.23 6.50
C LEU A 914 -26.47 -20.14 7.85
N HIS A 915 -27.40 -19.19 8.04
CA HIS A 915 -28.24 -19.12 9.24
C HIS A 915 -29.05 -20.40 9.47
N PHE A 916 -29.69 -20.89 8.42
CA PHE A 916 -30.46 -22.13 8.49
C PHE A 916 -29.58 -23.34 8.82
N ILE A 917 -28.41 -23.45 8.19
CA ILE A 917 -27.44 -24.53 8.46
C ILE A 917 -26.90 -24.46 9.89
N THR A 918 -26.53 -23.27 10.41
CA THR A 918 -26.07 -23.10 11.80
C THR A 918 -27.19 -23.45 12.80
N THR A 919 -28.44 -23.06 12.53
CA THR A 919 -29.59 -23.45 13.37
C THR A 919 -29.75 -24.98 13.42
N ILE A 920 -29.71 -25.64 12.26
CA ILE A 920 -29.79 -27.11 12.18
C ILE A 920 -28.60 -27.79 12.88
N ILE A 921 -27.41 -27.18 12.88
CA ILE A 921 -26.25 -27.65 13.64
C ILE A 921 -26.49 -27.53 15.15
N GLN A 922 -26.93 -26.36 15.65
CA GLN A 922 -27.20 -26.15 17.08
C GLN A 922 -28.34 -27.05 17.61
N ASP A 923 -29.34 -27.38 16.78
CA ASP A 923 -30.44 -28.26 17.19
C ASP A 923 -30.08 -29.75 17.11
N LYS A 924 -29.41 -30.20 16.04
CA LYS A 924 -29.24 -31.63 15.72
C LYS A 924 -27.80 -32.17 15.79
N TYR A 925 -26.79 -31.31 15.75
CA TYR A 925 -25.37 -31.67 15.64
C TYR A 925 -24.50 -30.81 16.58
N LYS A 926 -24.85 -30.78 17.87
CA LYS A 926 -24.19 -29.95 18.90
C LYS A 926 -22.70 -30.21 19.07
N ASP A 927 -22.25 -31.40 18.69
CA ASP A 927 -20.84 -31.77 18.60
C ASP A 927 -20.06 -30.98 17.52
N LEU A 928 -20.73 -30.50 16.48
CA LEU A 928 -20.15 -29.72 15.38
C LEU A 928 -20.14 -28.21 15.65
N GLU A 929 -20.87 -27.73 16.66
CA GLU A 929 -21.06 -26.28 16.92
C GLU A 929 -19.72 -25.53 17.06
N ASN A 930 -18.73 -26.18 17.67
CA ASN A 930 -17.38 -25.65 17.87
C ASN A 930 -16.34 -26.19 16.88
N PHE A 931 -16.72 -26.65 15.67
CA PHE A 931 -15.76 -27.16 14.65
C PHE A 931 -14.56 -26.23 14.41
N HIS A 932 -14.80 -24.92 14.51
CA HIS A 932 -13.79 -23.90 14.30
C HIS A 932 -12.64 -23.92 15.34
N THR A 933 -12.79 -24.61 16.47
CA THR A 933 -11.68 -24.82 17.43
C THR A 933 -10.76 -25.95 17.03
N GLU A 934 -11.11 -26.78 16.03
CA GLU A 934 -10.19 -27.73 15.42
C GLU A 934 -9.26 -27.05 14.42
N LEU A 935 -9.61 -25.86 13.90
CA LEU A 935 -8.91 -25.17 12.81
C LEU A 935 -7.92 -24.14 13.37
N HIS A 936 -6.62 -24.44 13.27
CA HIS A 936 -5.56 -23.70 13.95
C HIS A 936 -4.72 -22.87 12.97
N PHE A 937 -4.27 -21.69 13.39
CA PHE A 937 -3.34 -20.79 12.66
C PHE A 937 -3.75 -20.34 11.24
N VAL A 938 -4.98 -20.64 10.80
CA VAL A 938 -5.50 -20.34 9.45
C VAL A 938 -5.27 -18.88 9.04
N ASP A 939 -5.60 -17.91 9.91
CA ASP A 939 -5.43 -16.48 9.63
C ASP A 939 -3.96 -16.04 9.54
N LYS A 940 -3.03 -16.77 10.17
CA LYS A 940 -1.58 -16.50 10.05
C LYS A 940 -1.02 -17.14 8.79
N ALA A 941 -1.44 -18.38 8.48
CA ALA A 941 -1.06 -19.10 7.26
C ALA A 941 -1.53 -18.36 5.99
N ALA A 942 -2.67 -17.67 6.05
CA ALA A 942 -3.18 -16.79 5.00
C ALA A 942 -2.27 -15.60 4.65
N LEU A 943 -1.36 -15.18 5.54
CA LEU A 943 -0.45 -14.05 5.32
C LEU A 943 0.95 -14.48 4.82
N VAL A 944 1.22 -15.78 4.72
CA VAL A 944 2.55 -16.32 4.38
C VAL A 944 2.67 -16.56 2.88
N SER A 945 3.67 -15.94 2.25
CA SER A 945 4.10 -16.30 0.89
C SER A 945 5.04 -17.51 0.96
N LEU A 946 4.52 -18.71 0.63
CA LEU A 946 5.32 -19.94 0.63
C LEU A 946 6.49 -19.85 -0.34
N ASP A 947 6.30 -19.29 -1.54
CA ASP A 947 7.36 -19.17 -2.54
C ASP A 947 8.53 -18.28 -2.06
N GLY A 948 8.22 -17.18 -1.38
CA GLY A 948 9.20 -16.31 -0.73
C GLY A 948 9.90 -17.01 0.45
N LEU A 949 9.15 -17.76 1.26
CA LEU A 949 9.68 -18.58 2.36
C LEU A 949 10.71 -19.61 1.85
N LEU A 950 10.40 -20.29 0.75
CA LEU A 950 11.31 -21.22 0.06
C LEU A 950 12.53 -20.51 -0.55
N GLN A 951 12.41 -19.25 -0.97
CA GLN A 951 13.53 -18.46 -1.51
C GLN A 951 14.48 -17.97 -0.41
N ASP A 952 13.96 -17.55 0.75
CA ASP A 952 14.76 -17.15 1.91
C ASP A 952 15.57 -18.35 2.46
N ILE A 953 14.95 -19.53 2.58
CA ILE A 953 15.63 -20.74 3.07
C ILE A 953 16.74 -21.18 2.11
N ARG A 954 16.49 -21.20 0.79
CA ARG A 954 17.54 -21.42 -0.24
C ARG A 954 18.61 -20.33 -0.26
N SER A 955 18.41 -19.20 0.42
CA SER A 955 19.42 -18.16 0.60
C SER A 955 20.23 -18.37 1.88
N LEU A 956 19.61 -18.86 2.95
CA LEU A 956 20.32 -19.36 4.13
C LEU A 956 21.22 -20.57 3.79
N GLU A 957 20.75 -21.51 2.98
CA GLU A 957 21.55 -22.65 2.51
C GLU A 957 22.81 -22.21 1.76
N ARG A 958 22.68 -21.24 0.84
CA ARG A 958 23.83 -20.66 0.12
C ARG A 958 24.78 -19.87 1.03
N GLY A 959 24.25 -19.15 2.02
CA GLY A 959 25.06 -18.43 3.00
C GLY A 959 25.82 -19.36 3.95
N MET A 960 25.19 -20.44 4.40
CA MET A 960 25.82 -21.45 5.26
C MET A 960 26.90 -22.23 4.49
N GLU A 961 26.65 -22.52 3.21
CA GLU A 961 27.65 -23.13 2.33
C GLU A 961 28.82 -22.18 2.02
N MET A 962 28.59 -20.87 1.96
CA MET A 962 29.65 -19.86 1.90
C MET A 962 30.48 -19.85 3.20
N ALA A 963 29.84 -19.87 4.37
CA ALA A 963 30.55 -19.94 5.66
C ALA A 963 31.39 -21.22 5.79
N LYS A 964 30.84 -22.39 5.40
CA LYS A 964 31.57 -23.67 5.33
C LYS A 964 32.80 -23.60 4.40
N LYS A 965 32.68 -22.94 3.24
CA LYS A 965 33.77 -22.72 2.28
C LYS A 965 34.82 -21.69 2.73
N GLU A 966 34.47 -20.78 3.62
CA GLU A 966 35.45 -19.87 4.24
C GLU A 966 36.20 -20.58 5.38
N PHE A 967 35.49 -21.33 6.22
CA PHE A 967 36.08 -22.16 7.27
C PHE A 967 37.09 -23.18 6.72
N LEU A 968 36.78 -23.88 5.62
CA LEU A 968 37.68 -24.84 4.96
C LEU A 968 38.98 -24.22 4.38
N VAL A 969 39.12 -22.89 4.42
CA VAL A 969 40.36 -22.17 4.05
C VAL A 969 40.92 -21.36 5.25
N GLN A 970 40.28 -21.46 6.40
CA GLN A 970 40.62 -20.81 7.67
C GLN A 970 40.37 -21.81 8.84
N ASP A 971 40.84 -23.06 8.69
CA ASP A 971 40.48 -24.23 9.54
C ASP A 971 40.66 -24.00 11.06
N ASP A 972 41.57 -23.11 11.45
CA ASP A 972 41.87 -22.77 12.85
C ASP A 972 40.86 -21.82 13.52
N ASN A 973 39.89 -21.26 12.78
CA ASN A 973 38.97 -20.26 13.33
C ASN A 973 37.82 -20.90 14.15
N THR A 974 37.89 -20.75 15.47
CA THR A 974 36.89 -21.23 16.43
C THR A 974 35.51 -20.60 16.25
N VAL A 975 35.43 -19.29 15.98
CA VAL A 975 34.14 -18.56 15.88
C VAL A 975 33.32 -19.07 14.70
N LEU A 976 33.97 -19.28 13.54
CA LEU A 976 33.34 -19.90 12.38
C LEU A 976 32.90 -21.34 12.68
N LYS A 977 33.76 -22.12 13.33
CA LYS A 977 33.50 -23.53 13.66
C LYS A 977 32.29 -23.72 14.57
N ASP A 978 32.21 -22.92 15.63
CA ASP A 978 31.11 -22.97 16.61
C ASP A 978 29.81 -22.40 16.00
N PHE A 979 29.89 -21.34 15.20
CA PHE A 979 28.75 -20.85 14.41
C PHE A 979 28.22 -21.92 13.46
N ILE A 980 29.07 -22.51 12.62
CA ILE A 980 28.66 -23.52 11.62
C ILE A 980 28.02 -24.70 12.32
N LYS A 981 28.66 -25.25 13.37
CA LYS A 981 28.15 -26.41 14.13
C LYS A 981 26.77 -26.14 14.73
N THR A 982 26.60 -24.99 15.39
CA THR A 982 25.34 -24.66 16.09
C THR A 982 24.21 -24.37 15.11
N ASN A 983 24.52 -23.70 13.99
CA ASN A 983 23.52 -23.20 13.06
C ASN A 983 23.24 -24.16 11.88
N SER A 984 24.08 -25.17 11.63
CA SER A 984 23.78 -26.21 10.64
C SER A 984 22.60 -27.09 11.07
N GLU A 985 22.54 -27.51 12.33
CA GLU A 985 21.44 -28.33 12.87
C GLU A 985 20.10 -27.56 12.83
N ILE A 986 20.14 -26.25 13.13
CA ILE A 986 19.01 -25.33 13.02
C ILE A 986 18.56 -25.20 11.55
N LEU A 987 19.49 -25.04 10.61
CA LEU A 987 19.18 -24.91 9.19
C LEU A 987 18.63 -26.22 8.60
N GLU A 988 19.20 -27.37 8.93
CA GLU A 988 18.70 -28.68 8.50
C GLU A 988 17.29 -28.94 9.04
N THR A 989 17.00 -28.51 10.27
CA THR A 989 15.64 -28.52 10.84
C THR A 989 14.71 -27.59 10.06
N LEU A 990 15.14 -26.36 9.77
CA LEU A 990 14.36 -25.38 9.00
C LEU A 990 14.06 -25.85 7.56
N THR A 991 15.01 -26.48 6.87
CA THR A 991 14.82 -27.08 5.53
C THR A 991 13.91 -28.30 5.58
N LYS A 992 13.96 -29.11 6.65
CA LYS A 992 13.02 -30.22 6.87
C LYS A 992 11.60 -29.73 7.13
N ASP A 993 11.44 -28.70 7.96
CA ASP A 993 10.15 -28.06 8.22
C ASP A 993 9.62 -27.35 6.96
N SER A 994 10.50 -26.77 6.15
CA SER A 994 10.19 -26.22 4.82
C SER A 994 9.59 -27.25 3.87
N LYS A 995 10.22 -28.42 3.77
CA LYS A 995 9.68 -29.53 2.98
C LYS A 995 8.35 -30.04 3.55
N THR A 996 8.26 -30.16 4.88
CA THR A 996 7.04 -30.60 5.58
C THR A 996 5.89 -29.60 5.38
N ALA A 997 6.17 -28.30 5.37
CA ALA A 997 5.20 -27.23 5.07
C ALA A 997 4.70 -27.33 3.63
N GLN A 998 5.60 -27.55 2.66
CA GLN A 998 5.24 -27.71 1.25
C GLN A 998 4.39 -28.98 1.01
N GLU A 999 4.78 -30.11 1.61
CA GLU A 999 4.04 -31.38 1.50
C GLU A 999 2.69 -31.33 2.22
N ALA A 1000 2.63 -30.78 3.43
CA ALA A 1000 1.38 -30.60 4.17
C ALA A 1000 0.42 -29.65 3.46
N TYR A 1001 0.92 -28.51 2.95
CA TYR A 1001 0.12 -27.56 2.19
C TYR A 1001 -0.38 -28.18 0.89
N GLY A 1002 0.51 -28.75 0.07
CA GLY A 1002 0.14 -29.39 -1.19
C GLY A 1002 -0.93 -30.46 -1.00
N SER A 1003 -0.72 -31.35 -0.03
CA SER A 1003 -1.64 -32.44 0.28
C SER A 1003 -2.92 -32.00 1.03
N ALA A 1004 -3.00 -30.76 1.51
CA ALA A 1004 -4.24 -30.15 1.98
C ALA A 1004 -5.02 -29.53 0.82
N VAL A 1005 -4.37 -28.77 -0.07
CA VAL A 1005 -5.01 -28.16 -1.25
C VAL A 1005 -5.62 -29.22 -2.17
N GLU A 1006 -4.87 -30.29 -2.44
CA GLU A 1006 -5.34 -31.44 -3.23
C GLU A 1006 -6.51 -32.18 -2.56
N TYR A 1007 -6.54 -32.25 -1.22
CA TYR A 1007 -7.61 -32.93 -0.47
C TYR A 1007 -8.99 -32.23 -0.62
N PHE A 1008 -9.00 -30.91 -0.84
CA PHE A 1008 -10.21 -30.16 -1.20
C PHE A 1008 -10.38 -29.96 -2.72
N GLY A 1009 -9.60 -30.67 -3.54
CA GLY A 1009 -9.75 -30.72 -5.00
C GLY A 1009 -9.17 -29.53 -5.77
N GLU A 1010 -8.52 -28.58 -5.10
CA GLU A 1010 -7.83 -27.45 -5.73
C GLU A 1010 -6.39 -27.85 -6.14
N ASN A 1011 -5.70 -27.03 -6.96
CA ASN A 1011 -4.36 -27.34 -7.47
C ASN A 1011 -3.27 -26.54 -6.73
N PRO A 1012 -2.33 -27.18 -6.01
CA PRO A 1012 -1.31 -26.48 -5.21
C PRO A 1012 -0.26 -25.72 -6.04
N LYS A 1013 -0.20 -25.92 -7.37
CA LYS A 1013 0.68 -25.15 -8.26
C LYS A 1013 0.06 -23.82 -8.70
N THR A 1014 -1.26 -23.65 -8.58
CA THR A 1014 -1.98 -22.43 -8.98
C THR A 1014 -2.57 -21.70 -7.78
N THR A 1015 -2.84 -22.41 -6.68
CA THR A 1015 -3.45 -21.86 -5.48
C THR A 1015 -2.39 -21.66 -4.39
N GLN A 1016 -2.02 -20.41 -4.13
CA GLN A 1016 -1.12 -20.03 -3.02
C GLN A 1016 -1.84 -19.98 -1.66
N PRO A 1017 -1.12 -20.08 -0.52
CA PRO A 1017 -1.69 -20.00 0.84
C PRO A 1017 -2.63 -18.80 1.06
N ALA A 1018 -2.24 -17.63 0.53
CA ALA A 1018 -2.99 -16.39 0.58
C ALA A 1018 -4.28 -16.37 -0.26
N MET A 1019 -4.55 -17.43 -1.03
CA MET A 1019 -5.84 -17.68 -1.70
C MET A 1019 -6.63 -18.80 -1.01
N PHE A 1020 -5.95 -19.85 -0.53
CA PHE A 1020 -6.58 -21.03 0.06
C PHE A 1020 -7.12 -20.79 1.48
N PHE A 1021 -6.27 -20.36 2.41
CA PHE A 1021 -6.63 -20.22 3.83
C PHE A 1021 -7.72 -19.17 4.10
N PRO A 1022 -7.79 -18.01 3.38
CA PRO A 1022 -8.87 -17.04 3.54
C PRO A 1022 -10.28 -17.56 3.23
N ILE A 1023 -10.45 -18.68 2.52
CA ILE A 1023 -11.78 -19.26 2.32
C ILE A 1023 -12.29 -19.82 3.65
N PHE A 1024 -11.48 -20.63 4.33
CA PHE A 1024 -11.80 -21.17 5.66
C PHE A 1024 -11.90 -20.06 6.72
N GLY A 1025 -11.01 -19.07 6.70
CA GLY A 1025 -11.06 -17.92 7.62
C GLY A 1025 -12.36 -17.10 7.49
N ARG A 1026 -12.78 -16.80 6.25
CA ARG A 1026 -14.07 -16.12 5.99
C ARG A 1026 -15.27 -16.97 6.39
N PHE A 1027 -15.27 -18.26 6.06
CA PHE A 1027 -16.35 -19.19 6.44
C PHE A 1027 -16.50 -19.32 7.96
N VAL A 1028 -15.39 -19.51 8.70
CA VAL A 1028 -15.37 -19.55 10.17
C VAL A 1028 -15.85 -18.24 10.78
N LYS A 1029 -15.42 -17.09 10.23
CA LYS A 1029 -15.87 -15.78 10.72
C LYS A 1029 -17.38 -15.59 10.51
N ALA A 1030 -17.88 -15.90 9.31
CA ALA A 1030 -19.29 -15.81 8.99
C ALA A 1030 -20.15 -16.73 9.88
N TYR A 1031 -19.70 -17.97 10.08
CA TYR A 1031 -20.37 -18.92 10.99
C TYR A 1031 -20.44 -18.38 12.43
N LYS A 1032 -19.35 -17.80 12.95
CA LYS A 1032 -19.33 -17.21 14.30
C LYS A 1032 -20.26 -16.02 14.46
N THR A 1033 -20.34 -15.14 13.46
CA THR A 1033 -21.29 -14.02 13.45
C THR A 1033 -22.73 -14.55 13.50
N VAL A 1034 -23.08 -15.50 12.63
CA VAL A 1034 -24.39 -16.15 12.61
C VAL A 1034 -24.71 -16.87 13.94
N GLN A 1035 -23.74 -17.53 14.55
CA GLN A 1035 -23.90 -18.19 15.85
C GLN A 1035 -24.25 -17.17 16.96
N GLN A 1036 -23.56 -16.03 16.98
CA GLN A 1036 -23.82 -14.94 17.93
C GLN A 1036 -25.19 -14.28 17.69
N GLU A 1037 -25.60 -14.08 16.44
CA GLU A 1037 -26.92 -13.55 16.07
C GLU A 1037 -28.05 -14.49 16.52
N LEU A 1038 -27.88 -15.81 16.35
CA LEU A 1038 -28.83 -16.82 16.83
C LEU A 1038 -28.89 -16.89 18.37
N GLU A 1039 -27.76 -16.81 19.07
CA GLU A 1039 -27.71 -16.74 20.54
C GLU A 1039 -28.40 -15.47 21.08
N GLN A 1040 -28.15 -14.31 20.48
CA GLN A 1040 -28.78 -13.04 20.85
C GLN A 1040 -30.30 -13.08 20.61
N LYS A 1041 -30.73 -13.56 19.44
CA LYS A 1041 -32.16 -13.73 19.11
C LYS A 1041 -32.85 -14.64 20.12
N LYS A 1042 -32.28 -15.82 20.40
CA LYS A 1042 -32.81 -16.78 21.38
C LYS A 1042 -32.91 -16.19 22.79
N LYS A 1043 -31.95 -15.36 23.19
CA LYS A 1043 -31.94 -14.64 24.47
C LYS A 1043 -33.05 -13.57 24.54
N MET A 1044 -33.25 -12.79 23.47
CA MET A 1044 -34.35 -11.82 23.37
C MET A 1044 -35.72 -12.50 23.35
N GLU A 1045 -35.86 -13.62 22.64
CA GLU A 1045 -37.09 -14.42 22.61
C GLU A 1045 -37.43 -15.01 23.99
N SER A 1046 -36.43 -15.53 24.73
CA SER A 1046 -36.61 -16.00 26.11
C SER A 1046 -37.05 -14.87 27.05
N GLN A 1047 -36.38 -13.71 27.00
CA GLN A 1047 -36.74 -12.54 27.81
C GLN A 1047 -38.14 -12.00 27.48
N SER A 1048 -38.58 -12.11 26.22
CA SER A 1048 -39.93 -11.74 25.79
C SER A 1048 -41.00 -12.72 26.28
N GLN A 1049 -40.68 -14.02 26.35
CA GLN A 1049 -41.61 -15.05 26.83
C GLN A 1049 -41.78 -15.04 28.36
N GLU A 1050 -40.72 -14.78 29.13
CA GLU A 1050 -40.83 -14.60 30.59
C GLU A 1050 -41.72 -13.40 30.99
N GLY A 1051 -41.85 -12.40 30.11
CA GLY A 1051 -42.78 -11.27 30.30
C GLY A 1051 -44.27 -11.62 30.19
N THR A 1052 -44.65 -12.84 29.80
CA THR A 1052 -46.04 -13.21 29.47
C THR A 1052 -46.57 -14.40 30.29
N GLN A 1053 -46.62 -14.26 31.62
CA GLN A 1053 -47.52 -15.08 32.46
C GLN A 1053 -48.60 -14.22 33.14
N PRO A 1054 -49.89 -14.63 33.11
CA PRO A 1054 -50.97 -13.86 33.71
C PRO A 1054 -51.06 -14.09 35.22
N SER A 1055 -50.70 -13.07 36.02
CA SER A 1055 -50.89 -13.09 37.48
C SER A 1055 -52.15 -12.32 37.90
N SER A 1056 -52.87 -12.85 38.90
CA SER A 1056 -54.05 -12.21 39.48
C SER A 1056 -53.67 -11.07 40.43
N SER A 1057 -54.32 -9.91 40.28
CA SER A 1057 -54.18 -8.70 41.11
C SER A 1057 -54.62 -8.90 42.58
N PRO A 1058 -54.52 -7.91 43.49
CA PRO A 1058 -53.78 -6.62 43.43
C PRO A 1058 -53.01 -6.25 44.74
N ASN A 1059 -51.97 -5.38 44.68
CA ASN A 1059 -51.85 -4.17 45.55
C ASN A 1059 -50.53 -3.35 45.44
N LYS A 1060 -50.63 -2.07 45.83
CA LYS A 1060 -49.61 -1.15 46.42
C LYS A 1060 -48.22 -0.95 45.78
N ALA A 1061 -48.12 0.16 45.05
CA ALA A 1061 -47.26 1.33 45.34
C ALA A 1061 -45.79 1.18 45.85
N GLY A 1062 -44.85 1.63 45.01
CA GLY A 1062 -43.77 2.56 45.43
C GLY A 1062 -42.33 2.03 45.46
N GLY A 1063 -41.37 2.89 45.08
CA GLY A 1063 -39.95 2.76 45.45
C GLY A 1063 -38.96 2.51 44.29
N GLN A 1064 -37.86 3.27 44.27
CA GLN A 1064 -36.73 3.13 43.34
C GLN A 1064 -35.80 1.96 43.72
N LYS A 1065 -35.17 1.31 42.71
CA LYS A 1065 -33.71 1.08 42.58
C LYS A 1065 -33.37 0.15 41.39
N GLY A 1066 -32.15 0.27 40.84
CA GLY A 1066 -31.51 -0.73 39.95
C GLY A 1066 -30.72 -1.77 40.75
N PRO A 1067 -29.63 -2.41 40.24
CA PRO A 1067 -28.97 -2.28 38.92
C PRO A 1067 -28.65 -3.65 38.24
N ALA A 1068 -27.88 -3.68 37.14
CA ALA A 1068 -26.77 -4.63 36.88
C ALA A 1068 -26.17 -4.53 35.44
N MET A 1069 -24.84 -4.64 35.31
CA MET A 1069 -24.12 -4.92 34.04
C MET A 1069 -23.84 -6.43 33.88
N PRO A 1070 -23.41 -6.89 32.68
CA PRO A 1070 -22.05 -7.46 32.61
C PRO A 1070 -21.21 -6.93 31.42
N LYS A 1071 -19.88 -7.04 31.52
CA LYS A 1071 -18.90 -6.43 30.60
C LYS A 1071 -18.31 -7.39 29.56
N MET A 1072 -17.95 -6.82 28.40
CA MET A 1072 -16.77 -7.00 27.52
C MET A 1072 -16.00 -8.35 27.49
N PRO A 1073 -15.40 -8.70 26.33
CA PRO A 1073 -14.02 -8.24 26.09
C PRO A 1073 -13.79 -7.65 24.68
N GLN A 1074 -13.29 -6.40 24.62
CA GLN A 1074 -12.76 -5.79 23.40
C GLN A 1074 -11.43 -5.10 23.71
N MET A 1075 -10.40 -5.37 22.91
CA MET A 1075 -9.07 -4.77 23.00
C MET A 1075 -8.58 -4.37 21.60
N ASP A 1076 -7.58 -3.48 21.55
CA ASP A 1076 -6.85 -3.06 20.35
C ASP A 1076 -7.65 -2.44 19.18
N LEU A 1077 -8.28 -1.29 19.45
CA LEU A 1077 -8.68 -0.34 18.39
C LEU A 1077 -8.18 1.11 18.61
N ILE A 1078 -7.69 1.44 19.81
CA ILE A 1078 -7.30 2.82 20.18
C ILE A 1078 -5.98 3.27 19.52
N ALA A 1079 -5.08 2.34 19.18
CA ALA A 1079 -3.79 2.65 18.56
C ALA A 1079 -3.89 3.04 17.06
N GLU A 1080 -4.81 2.43 16.29
CA GLU A 1080 -4.92 2.64 14.83
C GLU A 1080 -5.61 3.97 14.48
N LEU A 1081 -6.60 4.40 15.28
CA LEU A 1081 -7.47 5.52 14.96
C LEU A 1081 -6.78 6.91 14.99
N LYS A 1082 -5.60 7.04 15.60
CA LYS A 1082 -4.79 8.27 15.53
C LYS A 1082 -3.88 8.37 14.29
N LYS A 1083 -3.85 7.34 13.42
CA LYS A 1083 -2.94 7.29 12.25
C LYS A 1083 -3.61 7.52 10.89
N ARG A 1084 -4.94 7.71 10.84
CA ARG A 1084 -5.71 7.86 9.59
C ARG A 1084 -6.51 9.16 9.52
N GLN A 1085 -5.82 10.27 9.32
CA GLN A 1085 -6.41 11.51 8.81
C GLN A 1085 -5.70 11.89 7.51
N VAL A 1086 -6.25 11.43 6.39
CA VAL A 1086 -5.68 11.61 5.04
C VAL A 1086 -6.58 12.55 4.25
N LYS A 1087 -5.99 13.52 3.53
CA LYS A 1087 -6.75 14.46 2.67
C LYS A 1087 -7.49 13.71 1.54
N PRO A 1088 -8.64 14.21 1.08
CA PRO A 1088 -9.27 13.73 -0.16
C PRO A 1088 -8.31 13.82 -1.34
N GLN A 1089 -8.27 12.77 -2.17
CA GLN A 1089 -7.55 12.79 -3.43
C GLN A 1089 -8.52 13.14 -4.58
N VAL A 1090 -8.82 14.44 -4.71
CA VAL A 1090 -9.28 14.98 -5.99
C VAL A 1090 -8.26 14.59 -7.07
N ARG A 1091 -8.71 14.26 -8.29
CA ARG A 1091 -7.82 13.96 -9.43
C ARG A 1091 -7.09 15.22 -9.88
N GLU A 1092 -6.02 15.55 -9.15
CA GLU A 1092 -5.16 16.71 -9.37
C GLU A 1092 -4.11 16.42 -10.45
N GLY A 1093 -4.21 17.12 -11.59
CA GLY A 1093 -3.10 17.25 -12.56
C GLY A 1093 -2.63 15.96 -13.25
N LYS A 1094 -3.55 15.08 -13.67
CA LYS A 1094 -3.19 13.99 -14.60
C LYS A 1094 -3.70 14.29 -16.01
N ASP A 1095 -3.00 15.18 -16.70
CA ASP A 1095 -3.32 15.55 -18.08
C ASP A 1095 -3.12 14.38 -19.04
N GLY A 1096 -4.18 14.05 -19.78
CA GLY A 1096 -4.19 12.91 -20.70
C GLY A 1096 -5.60 12.39 -20.97
N ALA A 1097 -6.21 12.88 -22.05
CA ALA A 1097 -7.43 12.37 -22.71
C ALA A 1097 -8.69 12.17 -21.83
N LEU A 1098 -9.76 12.91 -22.15
CA LEU A 1098 -11.12 12.61 -21.69
C LEU A 1098 -11.52 11.15 -22.00
N GLU A 1099 -11.08 10.62 -23.14
CA GLU A 1099 -11.31 9.23 -23.52
C GLU A 1099 -10.69 8.22 -22.54
N ASP A 1100 -9.56 8.55 -21.90
CA ASP A 1100 -8.95 7.68 -20.90
C ASP A 1100 -9.77 7.72 -19.59
N ILE A 1101 -10.37 8.87 -19.21
CA ILE A 1101 -11.33 8.97 -18.08
C ILE A 1101 -12.61 8.16 -18.37
N ILE A 1102 -13.19 8.27 -19.58
CA ILE A 1102 -14.38 7.51 -19.97
C ILE A 1102 -14.06 6.01 -20.07
N THR A 1103 -12.84 5.65 -20.46
CA THR A 1103 -12.39 4.24 -20.51
C THR A 1103 -12.19 3.67 -19.11
N ASP A 1104 -11.57 4.39 -18.17
CA ASP A 1104 -11.50 4.04 -16.74
C ASP A 1104 -12.89 3.75 -16.18
N LEU A 1105 -13.86 4.63 -16.44
CA LEU A 1105 -15.25 4.50 -15.98
C LEU A 1105 -15.98 3.32 -16.62
N ARG A 1106 -15.77 3.04 -17.92
CA ARG A 1106 -16.35 1.86 -18.57
C ARG A 1106 -15.76 0.54 -18.06
N ASN A 1107 -14.52 0.56 -17.60
CA ASN A 1107 -13.81 -0.61 -17.08
C ASN A 1107 -14.01 -0.84 -15.58
N THR A 1108 -14.27 0.22 -14.80
CA THR A 1108 -14.41 0.14 -13.33
C THR A 1108 -15.56 1.02 -12.81
N PRO A 1109 -16.44 0.49 -11.93
CA PRO A 1109 -17.49 1.30 -11.33
C PRO A 1109 -16.90 2.35 -10.38
N TYR A 1110 -17.52 3.53 -10.31
CA TYR A 1110 -17.09 4.55 -9.36
C TYR A 1110 -17.34 4.05 -7.92
N ARG A 1111 -16.26 3.91 -7.15
CA ARG A 1111 -16.27 3.55 -5.73
C ARG A 1111 -15.43 4.58 -4.99
N ARG A 1112 -16.02 5.27 -4.02
CA ARG A 1112 -15.31 6.25 -3.20
C ARG A 1112 -14.35 5.52 -2.27
N THR A 1113 -13.11 5.98 -2.16
CA THR A 1113 -12.10 5.31 -1.34
C THR A 1113 -12.19 5.68 0.15
N ASP A 1114 -13.40 5.58 0.71
CA ASP A 1114 -13.67 5.78 2.14
C ASP A 1114 -13.12 4.57 2.93
N GLY A 1115 -11.84 4.63 3.32
CA GLY A 1115 -11.21 3.77 4.34
C GLY A 1115 -10.83 2.32 3.95
N ARG A 1116 -11.52 1.67 3.01
CA ARG A 1116 -11.21 0.30 2.54
C ARG A 1116 -10.71 0.27 1.10
N ARG A 1117 -9.44 -0.10 0.90
CA ARG A 1117 -8.89 -0.51 -0.40
C ARG A 1117 -8.30 -1.92 -0.28
N PRO A 1118 -8.77 -2.92 -1.03
CA PRO A 1118 -7.99 -4.14 -1.28
C PRO A 1118 -6.69 -3.75 -1.99
N ALA A 1119 -5.58 -4.44 -1.72
CA ALA A 1119 -4.32 -4.13 -2.38
C ALA A 1119 -4.41 -4.47 -3.89
N GLN A 1120 -4.56 -3.45 -4.72
CA GLN A 1120 -4.47 -3.59 -6.17
C GLN A 1120 -3.00 -3.81 -6.54
N ARG A 1121 -2.69 -4.93 -7.21
CA ARG A 1121 -1.33 -5.26 -7.62
C ARG A 1121 -0.79 -4.19 -8.58
N GLN A 1122 0.45 -3.79 -8.37
CA GLN A 1122 1.30 -3.31 -9.45
C GLN A 1122 2.30 -4.43 -9.73
N ASP A 1123 2.21 -5.03 -10.91
CA ASP A 1123 3.18 -6.02 -11.38
C ASP A 1123 4.33 -5.26 -12.10
N THR A 1124 5.39 -4.95 -11.35
CA THR A 1124 6.74 -4.55 -11.83
C THR A 1124 7.79 -4.97 -10.81
#